data_AF-A0A8H5JFZ7-F1
#
_entry.id   AF-A0A8H5JFZ7-F1
#
_cell.length_a   1.000
_cell.length_b   1.000
_cell.length_c   1.000
_cell.angle_alpha   90.00
_cell.angle_beta   90.00
_cell.angle_gamma   90.00
#
_symmetry.space_group_name_H-M   'P 1'
#
loop_
_entity.id
_entity.type
_entity.pdbx_description
1 polymer ?
#
loop_
_entity_poly.entity_id
_entity_poly.type
_entity_poly.pdbx_seq_one_letter_code
_entity_poly.pdbx_strand_id
1 'polypeptide(L)'
;MGDQYQQIPRDQTASEIITQHVKHKNNLPKTGSVPWHLAPEFPHSSELMSIDPAPLPAPPVINELSERDAKNAYLEFQYITNRFEGTELLRQAINCFRNKPRMMEGDRDNFYIYTQVHVQGYLFARSGAACRIAFSTERSPTKVEWKQTNRLTAGTLIALSPKDDNFNTECYVAVVAARYIVGGLEPDLANGEGKDTPPRIEIFWSDCNNAVFDPSVEMVMLEAKGGYFETVRHAMVGLQHAAMFDSKFDKYIIHESNTEHTTAYLADIPGQTPRIPERADHLDHSQKEALERMTHKELAVIQGPPGTGKTFTSVVALESYIQTLKSGKEAPPVIVAAQTNHALDQLLDRLSVFEAVIVRLGGRTEDEAIEERTLYNLKAKFNNKTSGIAGEQARRKVLNTIETLLSECFPAFLIPAEEFLREGLLSDAQYRSLDDDEWESATLVNRDDGTEIECRIAHWLQVIEDDHTLDIRPPQNQAENPAKDDDAVEETQQENQKERLKGAFFPMKFNVTGALPSALAKHAAWVHRARRLLRMHQDLYQIEPGHRGMVYRLLREELIRARAQKFPQLLKEYQEACDDIKVNRWESDVRLITKERIEIVGCTTTGLSKYRGLIAALKPRILMIEEAAETREANISSALYPSLDQVVLVGDHQQLVPSVDVRELGREPYNMHVSLFERLVKLKLPYSMLRVQRRMVPAIREVVNAFYPKLTDHSSVYDPDNRPPIPGMGGKSLWWFDHEGQERQNANDFSFSNPDEADMIVGFVRYLVQNGVDPERITILTFYKGQVALIMEKLRRDLYLELKNPLKKWSVRTVDGFQGEENDVILLSLVRTLGPGFIGNSNRANVGTSRARCGMYVFGNSQTLVRDDISEAYSTWRKVIDVFERRQCIDDYLPVTCRNHGTRTNIKNASGWKHIPGGGCDKGCESTCSKGHPCKLTCHKFDHSEVKCLEKCEEILKCGHSCESLCWQPCKCPSRCDEPPKMTLPLRTSPLPARASKRSNRRPQPRSDRTLSGGSSHQTSPARRSDPFKAPSPLVPTSPPMAQTRKHCLEPTSEQIMEVGYYAETMQQVHQTADVSKEGSPPDKWSPQKLAKNDKLLAEDAKAKRGKKSPELIQISETWLRTTTSDNLQRRREEKVETHWSMKVSTGKEVEPSLKKPAEDGEGDGDDLISFD
;
A
#
# COMPACT_ATOMS: atom_id res chain seq x y z
N MET A 1 -30.87 -29.12 0.35
CA MET A 1 -30.51 -29.38 -1.06
C MET A 1 -29.36 -30.40 -1.08
N GLY A 2 -29.62 -31.68 -0.77
CA GLY A 2 -28.57 -32.60 -0.29
C GLY A 2 -27.56 -33.09 -1.32
N ASP A 3 -28.01 -33.45 -2.53
CA ASP A 3 -27.23 -34.32 -3.43
C ASP A 3 -26.10 -33.66 -4.23
N GLN A 4 -25.96 -32.33 -4.18
CA GLN A 4 -24.95 -31.61 -4.98
C GLN A 4 -23.53 -31.62 -4.38
N TYR A 5 -23.38 -32.00 -3.11
CA TYR A 5 -22.09 -32.01 -2.42
C TYR A 5 -21.53 -33.44 -2.27
N GLN A 6 -20.86 -33.94 -3.31
CA GLN A 6 -19.99 -35.12 -3.15
C GLN A 6 -18.76 -34.73 -2.32
N GLN A 7 -18.53 -35.41 -1.19
CA GLN A 7 -17.28 -35.27 -0.43
C GLN A 7 -16.12 -35.85 -1.24
N ILE A 8 -15.00 -35.14 -1.25
CA ILE A 8 -13.78 -35.55 -1.96
C ILE A 8 -12.91 -36.37 -1.00
N PRO A 9 -12.27 -37.48 -1.45
CA PRO A 9 -11.45 -38.33 -0.57
C PRO A 9 -10.33 -37.57 0.15
N ARG A 10 -10.01 -37.96 1.39
CA ARG A 10 -8.92 -37.34 2.17
C ARG A 10 -7.51 -37.75 1.70
N ASP A 11 -7.42 -38.86 0.96
CA ASP A 11 -6.16 -39.48 0.53
C ASP A 11 -5.60 -38.93 -0.80
N GLN A 12 -6.11 -37.80 -1.28
CA GLN A 12 -5.61 -37.15 -2.51
C GLN A 12 -4.09 -36.94 -2.50
N THR A 13 -3.48 -37.08 -3.68
CA THR A 13 -2.10 -36.70 -3.97
C THR A 13 -1.93 -35.18 -4.03
N ALA A 14 -0.69 -34.71 -3.91
CA ALA A 14 -0.36 -33.29 -4.09
C ALA A 14 -0.81 -32.75 -5.47
N SER A 15 -0.65 -33.56 -6.53
CA SER A 15 -1.02 -33.17 -7.90
C SER A 15 -2.54 -32.98 -8.05
N GLU A 16 -3.35 -33.84 -7.42
CA GLU A 16 -4.81 -33.71 -7.43
C GLU A 16 -5.28 -32.48 -6.66
N ILE A 17 -4.75 -32.23 -5.46
CA ILE A 17 -5.08 -31.04 -4.65
C ILE A 17 -4.73 -29.76 -5.40
N ILE A 18 -3.56 -29.71 -6.05
CA ILE A 18 -3.13 -28.57 -6.86
C ILE A 18 -4.01 -28.43 -8.11
N THR A 19 -4.30 -29.51 -8.83
CA THR A 19 -5.13 -29.48 -10.04
C THR A 19 -6.56 -29.02 -9.73
N GLN A 20 -7.16 -29.56 -8.67
CA GLN A 20 -8.50 -29.18 -8.19
C GLN A 20 -8.59 -27.68 -7.88
N HIS A 21 -7.54 -27.08 -7.32
CA HIS A 21 -7.49 -25.66 -6.99
C HIS A 21 -7.12 -24.77 -8.20
N VAL A 22 -6.19 -25.20 -9.05
CA VAL A 22 -5.75 -24.41 -10.21
C VAL A 22 -6.80 -24.41 -11.32
N LYS A 23 -7.47 -25.55 -11.57
CA LYS A 23 -8.53 -25.71 -12.58
C LYS A 23 -9.94 -25.59 -11.96
N HIS A 24 -10.07 -24.85 -10.86
CA HIS A 24 -11.34 -24.68 -10.15
C HIS A 24 -12.35 -23.87 -10.99
N LYS A 25 -13.16 -24.61 -11.76
CA LYS A 25 -14.44 -24.19 -12.35
C LYS A 25 -14.38 -23.24 -13.56
N ASN A 26 -13.45 -23.50 -14.48
CA ASN A 26 -13.41 -22.89 -15.83
C ASN A 26 -14.58 -23.27 -16.77
N ASN A 27 -15.59 -24.04 -16.31
CA ASN A 27 -16.78 -24.41 -17.07
C ASN A 27 -18.03 -24.41 -16.17
N LEU A 28 -19.01 -23.55 -16.48
CA LEU A 28 -20.31 -23.43 -15.81
C LEU A 28 -21.44 -23.30 -16.84
N PRO A 29 -22.67 -23.75 -16.53
CA PRO A 29 -23.81 -23.61 -17.44
C PRO A 29 -24.20 -22.14 -17.59
N LYS A 30 -24.47 -21.70 -18.83
CA LYS A 30 -24.72 -20.28 -19.18
C LYS A 30 -26.06 -19.71 -18.69
N THR A 31 -26.88 -20.47 -17.97
CA THR A 31 -28.24 -20.11 -17.57
C THR A 31 -28.64 -20.78 -16.25
N GLY A 32 -29.16 -19.98 -15.30
CA GLY A 32 -29.67 -20.44 -14.00
C GLY A 32 -28.99 -19.75 -12.82
N SER A 33 -29.56 -19.90 -11.62
CA SER A 33 -28.92 -19.46 -10.37
C SER A 33 -27.76 -20.39 -10.03
N VAL A 34 -26.53 -19.98 -10.36
CA VAL A 34 -25.32 -20.76 -10.05
C VAL A 34 -25.12 -20.78 -8.52
N PRO A 35 -25.05 -21.96 -7.87
CA PRO A 35 -24.79 -22.05 -6.42
C PRO A 35 -23.48 -21.37 -6.04
N TRP A 36 -23.39 -20.77 -4.84
CA TRP A 36 -22.21 -20.01 -4.42
C TRP A 36 -20.88 -20.79 -4.55
N HIS A 37 -20.90 -22.08 -4.21
CA HIS A 37 -19.74 -22.97 -4.29
C HIS A 37 -19.32 -23.27 -5.73
N LEU A 38 -20.20 -23.05 -6.71
CA LEU A 38 -19.99 -23.17 -8.15
C LEU A 38 -19.70 -21.82 -8.82
N ALA A 39 -20.04 -20.68 -8.21
CA ALA A 39 -19.93 -19.36 -8.81
C ALA A 39 -18.49 -19.00 -9.26
N PRO A 40 -18.31 -18.28 -10.38
CA PRO A 40 -17.01 -17.98 -10.96
C PRO A 40 -16.16 -17.08 -10.08
N GLU A 41 -14.83 -17.20 -10.19
CA GLU A 41 -13.87 -16.43 -9.39
C GLU A 41 -13.95 -14.90 -9.63
N PHE A 42 -14.33 -14.48 -10.85
CA PHE A 42 -14.55 -13.08 -11.23
C PHE A 42 -16.05 -12.72 -11.28
N PRO A 43 -16.40 -11.43 -11.16
CA PRO A 43 -17.76 -10.97 -11.42
C PRO A 43 -18.11 -11.00 -12.90
N HIS A 44 -19.37 -11.31 -13.22
CA HIS A 44 -19.88 -11.17 -14.58
C HIS A 44 -20.21 -9.71 -14.90
N SER A 45 -20.20 -9.36 -16.20
CA SER A 45 -20.60 -8.04 -16.67
C SER A 45 -21.99 -7.63 -16.17
N SER A 46 -22.96 -8.56 -16.12
CA SER A 46 -24.31 -8.32 -15.59
C SER A 46 -24.35 -7.99 -14.09
N GLU A 47 -23.42 -8.53 -13.30
CA GLU A 47 -23.29 -8.31 -11.85
C GLU A 47 -22.80 -6.88 -11.58
N LEU A 48 -21.75 -6.43 -12.29
CA LEU A 48 -21.23 -5.07 -12.19
C LEU A 48 -22.10 -4.00 -12.88
N MET A 49 -22.99 -4.41 -13.80
CA MET A 49 -23.91 -3.50 -14.51
C MET A 49 -25.25 -3.31 -13.80
N SER A 50 -25.58 -4.13 -12.80
CA SER A 50 -26.87 -4.04 -12.10
C SER A 50 -27.04 -2.70 -11.37
N ILE A 51 -28.21 -2.08 -11.53
CA ILE A 51 -28.56 -0.78 -10.92
C ILE A 51 -28.73 -0.95 -9.41
N ASP A 52 -29.49 -1.96 -9.02
CA ASP A 52 -29.61 -2.42 -7.63
C ASP A 52 -28.61 -3.55 -7.38
N PRO A 53 -27.93 -3.60 -6.23
CA PRO A 53 -27.10 -4.75 -5.87
C PRO A 53 -28.00 -5.96 -5.55
N ALA A 54 -27.43 -7.16 -5.60
CA ALA A 54 -28.10 -8.32 -5.03
C ALA A 54 -28.32 -8.08 -3.51
N PRO A 55 -29.50 -8.42 -2.95
CA PRO A 55 -29.73 -8.30 -1.52
C PRO A 55 -28.76 -9.20 -0.76
N LEU A 56 -28.01 -8.62 0.16
CA LEU A 56 -27.11 -9.36 1.04
C LEU A 56 -27.91 -10.33 1.92
N PRO A 57 -27.45 -11.59 2.10
CA PRO A 57 -28.11 -12.55 2.97
C PRO A 57 -28.10 -12.06 4.43
N ALA A 58 -29.16 -12.35 5.18
CA ALA A 58 -29.11 -12.25 6.63
C ALA A 58 -28.06 -13.25 7.18
N PRO A 59 -27.43 -12.96 8.33
CA PRO A 59 -26.60 -13.94 9.02
C PRO A 59 -27.38 -15.25 9.29
N PRO A 60 -26.78 -16.43 9.07
CA PRO A 60 -27.50 -17.69 9.16
C PRO A 60 -27.83 -18.05 10.61
N VAL A 61 -29.08 -18.46 10.87
CA VAL A 61 -29.50 -19.03 12.15
C VAL A 61 -29.02 -20.48 12.22
N ILE A 62 -27.78 -20.66 12.66
CA ILE A 62 -27.06 -21.94 12.65
C ILE A 62 -27.75 -23.03 13.49
N ASN A 63 -28.39 -22.66 14.60
CA ASN A 63 -28.94 -23.59 15.58
C ASN A 63 -30.15 -24.42 15.09
N GLU A 64 -30.73 -24.06 13.95
CA GLU A 64 -31.88 -24.75 13.34
C GLU A 64 -31.48 -25.69 12.18
N LEU A 65 -30.18 -25.82 11.91
CA LEU A 65 -29.64 -26.53 10.73
C LEU A 65 -28.85 -27.79 11.13
N SER A 66 -28.73 -28.76 10.21
CA SER A 66 -27.76 -29.86 10.36
C SER A 66 -26.33 -29.31 10.35
N GLU A 67 -25.36 -29.99 11.00
CA GLU A 67 -23.95 -29.53 11.03
C GLU A 67 -23.41 -29.17 9.62
N ARG A 68 -23.81 -29.95 8.61
CA ARG A 68 -23.41 -29.80 7.22
C ARG A 68 -24.10 -28.63 6.52
N ASP A 69 -25.40 -28.44 6.75
CA ASP A 69 -26.14 -27.31 6.19
C ASP A 69 -25.72 -26.00 6.87
N ALA A 70 -25.47 -26.03 8.18
CA ALA A 70 -24.93 -24.92 8.95
C ALA A 70 -23.52 -24.50 8.48
N LYS A 71 -22.62 -25.46 8.24
CA LYS A 71 -21.31 -25.19 7.62
C LYS A 71 -21.46 -24.47 6.29
N ASN A 72 -22.32 -24.98 5.42
CA ASN A 72 -22.53 -24.40 4.09
C ASN A 72 -23.13 -23.00 4.18
N ALA A 73 -24.15 -22.78 5.02
CA ALA A 73 -24.77 -21.47 5.22
C ALA A 73 -23.78 -20.42 5.78
N TYR A 74 -22.91 -20.82 6.71
CA TYR A 74 -21.83 -19.98 7.22
C TYR A 74 -20.81 -19.62 6.14
N LEU A 75 -20.32 -20.60 5.36
CA LEU A 75 -19.35 -20.35 4.29
C LEU A 75 -19.95 -19.56 3.12
N GLU A 76 -21.23 -19.76 2.81
CA GLU A 76 -22.00 -19.00 1.83
C GLU A 76 -22.16 -17.54 2.25
N PHE A 77 -22.54 -17.29 3.52
CA PHE A 77 -22.61 -15.94 4.08
C PHE A 77 -21.26 -15.22 4.01
N GLN A 78 -20.17 -15.88 4.41
CA GLN A 78 -18.81 -15.33 4.29
C GLN A 78 -18.46 -15.06 2.82
N TYR A 79 -18.77 -15.97 1.89
CA TYR A 79 -18.50 -15.82 0.46
C TYR A 79 -19.26 -14.63 -0.15
N ILE A 80 -20.58 -14.55 0.04
CA ILE A 80 -21.43 -13.51 -0.58
C ILE A 80 -21.06 -12.12 -0.05
N THR A 81 -20.85 -11.99 1.27
CA THR A 81 -20.53 -10.69 1.88
C THR A 81 -19.15 -10.19 1.41
N ASN A 82 -18.17 -11.09 1.27
CA ASN A 82 -16.88 -10.76 0.64
C ASN A 82 -17.05 -10.39 -0.86
N ARG A 83 -17.82 -11.17 -1.62
CA ARG A 83 -18.06 -10.90 -3.06
C ARG A 83 -18.68 -9.52 -3.29
N PHE A 84 -19.66 -9.15 -2.46
CA PHE A 84 -20.27 -7.83 -2.47
C PHE A 84 -19.23 -6.73 -2.24
N GLU A 85 -18.41 -6.86 -1.19
CA GLU A 85 -17.37 -5.86 -0.89
C GLU A 85 -16.39 -5.65 -2.05
N GLY A 86 -15.93 -6.73 -2.68
CA GLY A 86 -14.99 -6.67 -3.80
C GLY A 86 -15.57 -6.11 -5.11
N THR A 87 -16.89 -5.97 -5.22
CA THR A 87 -17.59 -5.57 -6.46
C THR A 87 -18.35 -4.26 -6.35
N GLU A 88 -18.89 -3.94 -5.17
CA GLU A 88 -19.84 -2.84 -4.97
C GLU A 88 -19.29 -1.47 -5.35
N LEU A 89 -18.05 -1.15 -4.98
CA LEU A 89 -17.45 0.16 -5.28
C LEU A 89 -17.26 0.38 -6.79
N LEU A 90 -16.95 -0.68 -7.55
CA LEU A 90 -16.86 -0.64 -9.01
C LEU A 90 -18.26 -0.61 -9.67
N ARG A 91 -19.23 -1.33 -9.12
CA ARG A 91 -20.64 -1.28 -9.53
C ARG A 91 -21.24 0.13 -9.32
N GLN A 92 -20.91 0.80 -8.22
CA GLN A 92 -21.27 2.20 -7.96
C GLN A 92 -20.60 3.16 -8.96
N ALA A 93 -19.32 2.94 -9.29
CA ALA A 93 -18.60 3.72 -10.28
C ALA A 93 -19.25 3.64 -11.67
N ILE A 94 -19.55 2.43 -12.13
CA ILE A 94 -20.24 2.16 -13.41
C ILE A 94 -21.61 2.85 -13.44
N ASN A 95 -22.42 2.69 -12.39
CA ASN A 95 -23.74 3.31 -12.33
C ASN A 95 -23.66 4.85 -12.25
N CYS A 96 -22.65 5.43 -11.60
CA CYS A 96 -22.44 6.88 -11.60
C CYS A 96 -22.05 7.39 -12.99
N PHE A 97 -21.08 6.73 -13.64
CA PHE A 97 -20.59 7.11 -14.97
C PHE A 97 -21.68 6.96 -16.05
N ARG A 98 -22.42 5.85 -16.07
CA ARG A 98 -23.55 5.60 -17.00
C ARG A 98 -24.55 6.76 -17.01
N ASN A 99 -24.87 7.29 -15.83
CA ASN A 99 -25.78 8.42 -15.67
C ASN A 99 -25.15 9.78 -16.07
N LYS A 100 -23.82 9.90 -16.10
CA LYS A 100 -23.10 11.14 -16.42
C LYS A 100 -21.81 10.90 -17.25
N PRO A 101 -21.84 10.36 -18.48
CA PRO A 101 -20.62 9.94 -19.20
C PRO A 101 -19.64 11.07 -19.59
N ARG A 102 -20.04 12.34 -19.35
CA ARG A 102 -19.19 13.53 -19.56
C ARG A 102 -18.57 14.08 -18.28
N MET A 103 -18.74 13.44 -17.12
CA MET A 103 -18.14 13.88 -15.86
C MET A 103 -16.60 13.88 -15.90
N MET A 104 -16.01 14.74 -15.07
CA MET A 104 -14.59 14.73 -14.71
C MET A 104 -14.45 13.98 -13.38
N GLU A 105 -13.23 13.59 -13.01
CA GLU A 105 -12.96 13.07 -11.67
C GLU A 105 -13.14 14.19 -10.62
N GLY A 106 -14.10 14.05 -9.72
CA GLY A 106 -14.26 14.91 -8.55
C GLY A 106 -13.52 14.38 -7.31
N ASP A 107 -13.15 15.29 -6.41
CA ASP A 107 -12.53 14.94 -5.12
C ASP A 107 -13.39 13.98 -4.28
N ARG A 108 -14.72 14.03 -4.46
CA ARG A 108 -15.72 13.20 -3.76
C ARG A 108 -16.13 11.92 -4.49
N ASP A 109 -15.68 11.69 -5.72
CA ASP A 109 -16.03 10.47 -6.44
C ASP A 109 -15.19 9.30 -5.94
N ASN A 110 -15.78 8.13 -5.73
CA ASN A 110 -15.08 6.94 -5.22
C ASN A 110 -14.33 6.14 -6.32
N PHE A 111 -14.05 6.75 -7.47
CA PHE A 111 -13.46 6.08 -8.64
C PHE A 111 -12.62 7.02 -9.51
N TYR A 112 -11.86 6.43 -10.42
CA TYR A 112 -11.04 7.07 -11.44
C TYR A 112 -11.60 6.77 -12.84
N ILE A 113 -11.33 7.66 -13.79
CA ILE A 113 -11.89 7.60 -15.15
C ILE A 113 -10.77 7.76 -16.18
N TYR A 114 -10.64 6.77 -17.06
CA TYR A 114 -9.67 6.78 -18.15
C TYR A 114 -10.42 6.71 -19.50
N THR A 115 -10.08 7.60 -20.43
CA THR A 115 -10.70 7.71 -21.76
C THR A 115 -9.68 7.43 -22.87
N GLN A 116 -10.11 7.38 -24.13
CA GLN A 116 -9.23 7.07 -25.26
C GLN A 116 -8.47 5.74 -25.06
N VAL A 117 -9.17 4.75 -24.49
CA VAL A 117 -8.57 3.46 -24.10
C VAL A 117 -8.54 2.55 -25.32
N HIS A 118 -7.35 2.22 -25.81
CA HIS A 118 -7.12 1.42 -27.02
C HIS A 118 -6.23 0.21 -26.75
N VAL A 119 -6.61 -0.95 -27.29
CA VAL A 119 -5.77 -2.15 -27.33
C VAL A 119 -4.55 -1.88 -28.21
N GLN A 120 -3.36 -2.20 -27.70
CA GLN A 120 -2.08 -2.03 -28.40
C GLN A 120 -1.49 -3.37 -28.89
N GLY A 121 -1.96 -4.50 -28.35
CA GLY A 121 -1.41 -5.83 -28.62
C GLY A 121 -1.58 -6.81 -27.47
N TYR A 122 -1.07 -8.03 -27.62
CA TYR A 122 -1.07 -9.07 -26.58
C TYR A 122 0.33 -9.59 -26.25
N LEU A 123 0.57 -9.82 -24.96
CA LEU A 123 1.79 -10.35 -24.36
C LEU A 123 1.55 -11.78 -23.88
N PHE A 124 2.13 -12.77 -24.57
CA PHE A 124 1.92 -14.19 -24.28
C PHE A 124 2.94 -14.72 -23.27
N ALA A 125 2.65 -14.50 -21.99
CA ALA A 125 3.44 -14.96 -20.85
C ALA A 125 3.06 -16.39 -20.43
N ARG A 126 3.88 -17.03 -19.59
CA ARG A 126 3.55 -18.34 -18.95
C ARG A 126 2.49 -18.24 -17.85
N SER A 127 1.99 -17.05 -17.54
CA SER A 127 0.91 -16.81 -16.57
C SER A 127 -0.47 -16.57 -17.20
N GLY A 128 -0.56 -16.62 -18.53
CA GLY A 128 -1.75 -16.22 -19.31
C GLY A 128 -1.39 -15.20 -20.41
N ALA A 129 -2.37 -14.90 -21.27
CA ALA A 129 -2.24 -13.87 -22.29
C ALA A 129 -2.69 -12.50 -21.74
N ALA A 130 -1.75 -11.56 -21.57
CA ALA A 130 -2.07 -10.21 -21.12
C ALA A 130 -2.34 -9.30 -22.32
N CYS A 131 -3.41 -8.51 -22.29
CA CYS A 131 -3.70 -7.46 -23.25
C CYS A 131 -2.99 -6.18 -22.82
N ARG A 132 -2.29 -5.50 -23.74
CA ARG A 132 -1.74 -4.17 -23.49
C ARG A 132 -2.77 -3.12 -23.89
N ILE A 133 -3.09 -2.20 -22.99
CA ILE A 133 -3.92 -1.03 -23.29
C ILE A 133 -3.15 0.27 -23.05
N ALA A 134 -3.33 1.24 -23.95
CA ALA A 134 -2.92 2.63 -23.76
C ALA A 134 -4.17 3.50 -23.56
N PHE A 135 -4.04 4.62 -22.82
CA PHE A 135 -5.19 5.45 -22.44
C PHE A 135 -4.80 6.92 -22.19
N SER A 136 -5.80 7.79 -22.02
CA SER A 136 -5.64 9.18 -21.58
C SER A 136 -6.20 9.38 -20.17
N THR A 137 -5.53 10.24 -19.39
CA THR A 137 -5.94 10.69 -18.05
C THR A 137 -6.65 12.04 -18.07
N GLU A 138 -7.09 12.54 -19.25
CA GLU A 138 -7.70 13.87 -19.44
C GLU A 138 -8.88 14.21 -18.51
N ARG A 139 -9.52 13.19 -17.90
CA ARG A 139 -10.61 13.36 -16.93
C ARG A 139 -10.15 13.76 -15.52
N SER A 140 -8.86 13.62 -15.21
CA SER A 140 -8.31 14.04 -13.92
C SER A 140 -8.07 15.56 -13.89
N PRO A 141 -8.40 16.26 -12.80
CA PRO A 141 -8.20 17.71 -12.68
C PRO A 141 -6.73 18.11 -12.45
N THR A 142 -5.89 17.18 -12.00
CA THR A 142 -4.46 17.40 -11.75
C THR A 142 -3.62 16.36 -12.48
N LYS A 143 -2.34 16.66 -12.68
CA LYS A 143 -1.37 15.76 -13.29
C LYS A 143 -1.17 14.53 -12.38
N VAL A 144 -1.33 13.33 -12.95
CA VAL A 144 -1.20 12.07 -12.19
C VAL A 144 0.29 11.75 -11.96
N GLU A 145 0.72 11.79 -10.69
CA GLU A 145 2.08 11.37 -10.30
C GLU A 145 2.11 9.85 -10.06
N TRP A 146 2.54 9.09 -11.07
CA TRP A 146 2.41 7.63 -11.09
C TRP A 146 3.14 6.92 -9.94
N LYS A 147 4.31 7.42 -9.54
CA LYS A 147 5.14 6.84 -8.46
C LYS A 147 4.54 6.99 -7.06
N GLN A 148 3.69 8.02 -6.84
CA GLN A 148 3.05 8.27 -5.53
C GLN A 148 1.62 7.73 -5.43
N THR A 149 0.97 7.43 -6.56
CA THR A 149 -0.44 7.01 -6.59
C THR A 149 -0.59 5.50 -6.63
N ASN A 150 -1.65 4.96 -6.00
CA ASN A 150 -2.01 3.54 -6.07
C ASN A 150 -2.92 3.19 -7.28
N ARG A 151 -3.19 4.15 -8.18
CA ARG A 151 -3.92 3.91 -9.45
C ARG A 151 -3.30 2.76 -10.24
N LEU A 152 -4.17 1.88 -10.73
CA LEU A 152 -3.87 0.76 -11.61
C LEU A 152 -2.81 -0.19 -11.03
N THR A 153 -2.90 -0.48 -9.74
CA THR A 153 -2.07 -1.51 -9.08
C THR A 153 -2.40 -2.92 -9.61
N ALA A 154 -1.38 -3.75 -9.83
CA ALA A 154 -1.57 -5.12 -10.30
C ALA A 154 -2.43 -5.94 -9.31
N GLY A 155 -3.50 -6.56 -9.80
CA GLY A 155 -4.56 -7.19 -8.98
C GLY A 155 -5.82 -6.35 -8.80
N THR A 156 -5.82 -5.08 -9.19
CA THR A 156 -7.03 -4.23 -9.17
C THR A 156 -7.99 -4.64 -10.29
N LEU A 157 -9.27 -4.75 -9.94
CA LEU A 157 -10.38 -5.03 -10.85
C LEU A 157 -10.79 -3.73 -11.55
N ILE A 158 -10.96 -3.80 -12.87
CA ILE A 158 -11.35 -2.68 -13.73
C ILE A 158 -12.51 -3.09 -14.63
N ALA A 159 -13.33 -2.11 -15.02
CA ALA A 159 -14.41 -2.30 -15.97
C ALA A 159 -14.20 -1.37 -17.18
N LEU A 160 -14.44 -1.89 -18.39
CA LEU A 160 -14.33 -1.16 -19.64
C LEU A 160 -15.63 -1.24 -20.43
N SER A 161 -15.92 -0.25 -21.26
CA SER A 161 -17.06 -0.24 -22.18
C SER A 161 -16.71 0.58 -23.43
N PRO A 162 -17.29 0.29 -24.62
CA PRO A 162 -17.08 1.12 -25.80
C PRO A 162 -17.54 2.54 -25.54
N LYS A 163 -16.81 3.53 -26.06
CA LYS A 163 -17.07 4.96 -25.84
C LYS A 163 -18.45 5.42 -26.32
N ASP A 164 -19.06 4.73 -27.27
CA ASP A 164 -20.41 5.06 -27.73
C ASP A 164 -21.51 4.39 -26.88
N ASP A 165 -21.22 3.26 -26.21
CA ASP A 165 -22.16 2.60 -25.29
C ASP A 165 -22.14 3.23 -23.88
N ASN A 166 -20.97 3.62 -23.35
CA ASN A 166 -20.83 4.23 -22.02
C ASN A 166 -21.45 3.41 -20.87
N PHE A 167 -21.27 2.08 -20.89
CA PHE A 167 -21.84 1.13 -19.93
C PHE A 167 -23.38 1.12 -19.91
N ASN A 168 -24.05 1.34 -21.05
CA ASN A 168 -25.50 1.14 -21.15
C ASN A 168 -25.87 -0.32 -21.42
N THR A 169 -25.15 -1.00 -22.31
CA THR A 169 -25.41 -2.40 -22.69
C THR A 169 -24.16 -3.28 -22.66
N GLU A 170 -22.97 -2.71 -22.85
CA GLU A 170 -21.70 -3.44 -22.91
C GLU A 170 -20.80 -3.13 -21.71
N CYS A 171 -20.22 -4.18 -21.13
CA CYS A 171 -19.22 -4.07 -20.08
C CYS A 171 -18.24 -5.25 -20.16
N TYR A 172 -16.96 -4.92 -20.26
CA TYR A 172 -15.84 -5.85 -20.33
C TYR A 172 -15.09 -5.78 -19.00
N VAL A 173 -14.92 -6.92 -18.33
CA VAL A 173 -14.30 -6.98 -17.01
C VAL A 173 -12.86 -7.50 -17.14
N ALA A 174 -11.93 -6.84 -16.46
CA ALA A 174 -10.52 -7.18 -16.50
C ALA A 174 -9.83 -6.92 -15.15
N VAL A 175 -8.61 -7.43 -15.00
CA VAL A 175 -7.75 -7.20 -13.84
C VAL A 175 -6.39 -6.71 -14.33
N VAL A 176 -5.82 -5.69 -13.67
CA VAL A 176 -4.47 -5.21 -14.00
C VAL A 176 -3.45 -6.32 -13.77
N ALA A 177 -2.75 -6.73 -14.83
CA ALA A 177 -1.77 -7.81 -14.82
C ALA A 177 -0.39 -7.33 -14.35
N ALA A 178 0.03 -6.15 -14.83
CA ALA A 178 1.22 -5.44 -14.37
C ALA A 178 1.11 -3.92 -14.56
N ARG A 179 1.82 -3.22 -13.68
CA ARG A 179 1.93 -1.77 -13.60
C ARG A 179 3.41 -1.38 -13.69
N TYR A 180 3.90 -1.14 -14.90
CA TYR A 180 5.25 -0.62 -15.10
C TYR A 180 5.22 0.91 -15.04
N ILE A 181 6.16 1.52 -14.31
CA ILE A 181 6.31 2.98 -14.33
C ILE A 181 7.03 3.38 -15.61
N VAL A 182 8.36 3.22 -15.65
CA VAL A 182 9.16 3.51 -16.84
C VAL A 182 8.93 2.44 -17.90
N GLY A 183 8.63 2.86 -19.13
CA GLY A 183 8.20 1.98 -20.21
C GLY A 183 6.76 1.48 -20.05
N GLY A 184 5.93 2.26 -19.36
CA GLY A 184 4.54 1.91 -19.03
C GLY A 184 3.69 3.16 -18.83
N LEU A 185 3.48 3.55 -17.58
CA LEU A 185 2.76 4.76 -17.19
C LEU A 185 3.56 6.05 -17.45
N GLU A 186 4.90 5.96 -17.43
CA GLU A 186 5.86 6.98 -17.84
C GLU A 186 6.63 6.46 -19.09
N PRO A 187 6.93 7.33 -20.09
CA PRO A 187 7.64 6.93 -21.30
C PRO A 187 9.11 6.57 -21.03
N ASP A 188 9.62 5.53 -21.69
CA ASP A 188 11.03 5.17 -21.60
C ASP A 188 11.91 5.99 -22.58
N LEU A 189 12.23 7.21 -22.15
CA LEU A 189 13.09 8.12 -22.91
C LEU A 189 14.51 7.57 -23.15
N ALA A 190 14.97 6.58 -22.37
CA ALA A 190 16.29 5.97 -22.52
C ALA A 190 16.30 4.91 -23.64
N ASN A 191 15.18 4.19 -23.80
CA ASN A 191 14.94 3.27 -24.92
C ASN A 191 14.31 3.95 -26.16
N GLY A 192 14.28 5.29 -26.20
CA GLY A 192 13.92 6.07 -27.39
C GLY A 192 12.44 6.43 -27.53
N GLU A 193 11.63 6.27 -26.47
CA GLU A 193 10.22 6.67 -26.50
C GLU A 193 10.04 8.20 -26.49
N GLY A 194 8.92 8.66 -27.02
CA GLY A 194 8.57 10.09 -27.04
C GLY A 194 8.06 10.57 -25.68
N LYS A 195 8.25 11.86 -25.39
CA LYS A 195 7.66 12.48 -24.17
C LYS A 195 6.13 12.41 -24.15
N ASP A 196 5.53 12.40 -25.33
CA ASP A 196 4.09 12.34 -25.56
C ASP A 196 3.57 10.90 -25.75
N THR A 197 4.43 9.87 -25.59
CA THR A 197 4.00 8.47 -25.63
C THR A 197 3.01 8.19 -24.49
N PRO A 198 1.79 7.70 -24.78
CA PRO A 198 0.70 7.63 -23.80
C PRO A 198 0.93 6.56 -22.73
N PRO A 199 0.37 6.75 -21.51
CA PRO A 199 0.47 5.78 -20.42
C PRO A 199 -0.23 4.48 -20.81
N ARG A 200 0.41 3.36 -20.47
CA ARG A 200 -0.06 2.01 -20.81
C ARG A 200 0.13 1.01 -19.66
N ILE A 201 -0.76 0.03 -19.58
CA ILE A 201 -0.70 -1.09 -18.62
C ILE A 201 -1.00 -2.42 -19.31
N GLU A 202 -0.62 -3.51 -18.65
CA GLU A 202 -0.99 -4.86 -19.05
C GLU A 202 -2.20 -5.31 -18.23
N ILE A 203 -3.21 -5.94 -18.86
CA ILE A 203 -4.45 -6.43 -18.21
C ILE A 203 -4.73 -7.89 -18.58
N PHE A 204 -5.38 -8.64 -17.70
CA PHE A 204 -6.01 -9.92 -18.02
C PHE A 204 -7.52 -9.73 -18.12
N TRP A 205 -8.13 -10.13 -19.23
CA TRP A 205 -9.59 -10.23 -19.34
C TRP A 205 -10.12 -11.30 -18.39
N SER A 206 -11.24 -11.05 -17.71
CA SER A 206 -11.84 -12.03 -16.80
C SER A 206 -12.55 -13.18 -17.53
N ASP A 207 -12.89 -12.97 -18.80
CA ASP A 207 -13.42 -13.97 -19.73
C ASP A 207 -12.73 -13.79 -21.09
N CYS A 208 -12.22 -14.87 -21.68
CA CYS A 208 -11.58 -14.85 -23.00
C CYS A 208 -12.57 -14.54 -24.14
N ASN A 209 -13.88 -14.77 -23.93
CA ASN A 209 -14.93 -14.37 -24.89
C ASN A 209 -15.09 -12.85 -24.99
N ASN A 210 -14.64 -12.12 -23.97
CA ASN A 210 -14.71 -10.66 -23.84
C ASN A 210 -13.41 -9.96 -24.29
N ALA A 211 -12.46 -10.69 -24.89
CA ALA A 211 -11.17 -10.16 -25.29
C ALA A 211 -11.27 -9.31 -26.57
N VAL A 212 -11.04 -7.99 -26.45
CA VAL A 212 -11.09 -7.05 -27.58
C VAL A 212 -9.93 -7.34 -28.56
N PHE A 213 -10.28 -7.57 -29.83
CA PHE A 213 -9.34 -7.91 -30.91
C PHE A 213 -9.18 -6.79 -31.97
N ASP A 214 -10.05 -5.78 -31.99
CA ASP A 214 -9.92 -4.63 -32.90
C ASP A 214 -9.31 -3.43 -32.15
N PRO A 215 -8.07 -2.99 -32.48
CA PRO A 215 -7.42 -1.88 -31.80
C PRO A 215 -8.07 -0.52 -32.08
N SER A 216 -8.90 -0.40 -33.13
CA SER A 216 -9.59 0.84 -33.48
C SER A 216 -10.81 1.14 -32.59
N VAL A 217 -11.24 0.20 -31.75
CA VAL A 217 -12.32 0.40 -30.78
C VAL A 217 -11.84 1.28 -29.63
N GLU A 218 -12.36 2.51 -29.56
CA GLU A 218 -12.12 3.41 -28.43
C GLU A 218 -13.03 3.03 -27.25
N MET A 219 -12.42 2.76 -26.09
CA MET A 219 -13.13 2.43 -24.85
C MET A 219 -12.98 3.54 -23.78
N VAL A 220 -13.83 3.44 -22.76
CA VAL A 220 -13.68 4.09 -21.45
C VAL A 220 -13.40 3.00 -20.41
N MET A 221 -12.49 3.27 -19.48
CA MET A 221 -12.14 2.38 -18.37
C MET A 221 -12.39 3.06 -17.02
N LEU A 222 -12.93 2.30 -16.06
CA LEU A 222 -13.24 2.72 -14.70
C LEU A 222 -12.51 1.85 -13.68
N GLU A 223 -12.05 2.49 -12.61
CA GLU A 223 -11.29 1.87 -11.50
C GLU A 223 -11.82 2.44 -10.16
N ALA A 224 -12.13 1.60 -9.18
CA ALA A 224 -12.54 2.07 -7.85
C ALA A 224 -11.35 2.58 -7.02
N LYS A 225 -11.54 3.64 -6.22
CA LYS A 225 -10.51 4.20 -5.31
C LYS A 225 -10.21 3.33 -4.08
N GLY A 226 -11.04 2.31 -3.82
CA GLY A 226 -10.92 1.31 -2.75
C GLY A 226 -11.59 0.00 -3.19
N GLY A 227 -11.43 -1.08 -2.40
CA GLY A 227 -11.85 -2.42 -2.79
C GLY A 227 -10.79 -3.14 -3.64
N TYR A 228 -9.75 -3.68 -3.00
CA TYR A 228 -8.72 -4.45 -3.71
C TYR A 228 -9.17 -5.91 -3.94
N PHE A 229 -9.78 -6.17 -5.10
CA PHE A 229 -10.46 -7.43 -5.40
C PHE A 229 -9.60 -8.70 -5.24
N GLU A 230 -8.30 -8.69 -5.58
CA GLU A 230 -7.45 -9.90 -5.56
C GLU A 230 -7.31 -10.55 -4.15
N THR A 231 -7.40 -9.80 -3.04
CA THR A 231 -7.43 -10.41 -1.68
C THR A 231 -8.72 -11.18 -1.45
N VAL A 232 -9.84 -10.52 -1.73
CA VAL A 232 -11.21 -11.03 -1.60
C VAL A 232 -11.42 -12.27 -2.48
N ARG A 233 -10.99 -12.19 -3.74
CA ARG A 233 -10.96 -13.25 -4.75
C ARG A 233 -10.37 -14.55 -4.22
N HIS A 234 -9.15 -14.50 -3.67
CA HIS A 234 -8.48 -15.70 -3.18
C HIS A 234 -9.15 -16.28 -1.92
N ALA A 235 -9.67 -15.43 -1.03
CA ALA A 235 -10.45 -15.89 0.13
C ALA A 235 -11.74 -16.58 -0.31
N MET A 236 -12.49 -16.00 -1.27
CA MET A 236 -13.69 -16.58 -1.87
C MET A 236 -13.45 -17.99 -2.42
N VAL A 237 -12.45 -18.17 -3.29
CA VAL A 237 -12.11 -19.51 -3.84
C VAL A 237 -11.71 -20.48 -2.72
N GLY A 238 -10.99 -20.01 -1.70
CA GLY A 238 -10.64 -20.84 -0.56
C GLY A 238 -11.82 -21.27 0.31
N LEU A 239 -12.85 -20.42 0.46
CA LEU A 239 -14.12 -20.78 1.11
C LEU A 239 -14.89 -21.83 0.28
N GLN A 240 -14.94 -21.69 -1.04
CA GLN A 240 -15.55 -22.68 -1.94
C GLN A 240 -14.87 -24.05 -1.83
N HIS A 241 -13.55 -24.10 -1.59
CA HIS A 241 -12.84 -25.34 -1.26
C HIS A 241 -13.05 -25.82 0.18
N ALA A 242 -13.23 -24.93 1.15
CA ALA A 242 -13.50 -25.30 2.55
C ALA A 242 -14.86 -26.00 2.73
N ALA A 243 -15.80 -25.79 1.80
CA ALA A 243 -17.08 -26.50 1.73
C ALA A 243 -16.99 -27.92 1.12
N MET A 244 -15.86 -28.30 0.49
CA MET A 244 -15.70 -29.61 -0.18
C MET A 244 -15.27 -30.74 0.78
N PHE A 245 -14.84 -30.39 1.99
CA PHE A 245 -14.24 -31.30 2.97
C PHE A 245 -14.64 -30.90 4.40
N ASP A 246 -14.65 -31.85 5.33
CA ASP A 246 -14.85 -31.57 6.76
C ASP A 246 -13.52 -31.25 7.45
N SER A 247 -13.56 -30.41 8.48
CA SER A 247 -12.42 -29.99 9.28
C SER A 247 -12.69 -30.20 10.76
N LYS A 248 -11.66 -30.56 11.53
CA LYS A 248 -11.74 -30.71 13.00
C LYS A 248 -12.19 -29.41 13.68
N PHE A 249 -12.00 -28.28 13.02
CA PHE A 249 -12.27 -26.94 13.51
C PHE A 249 -13.69 -26.42 13.22
N ASP A 250 -14.48 -27.13 12.40
CA ASP A 250 -15.84 -26.70 12.01
C ASP A 250 -16.74 -26.46 13.24
N LYS A 251 -16.63 -27.31 14.27
CA LYS A 251 -17.36 -27.19 15.56
C LYS A 251 -17.13 -25.88 16.34
N TYR A 252 -15.96 -25.26 16.20
CA TYR A 252 -15.63 -23.99 16.85
C TYR A 252 -16.22 -22.79 16.11
N ILE A 253 -16.47 -22.95 14.80
CA ILE A 253 -17.00 -21.92 13.93
C ILE A 253 -18.53 -21.93 13.91
N ILE A 254 -19.11 -23.13 13.90
CA ILE A 254 -20.54 -23.39 13.72
C ILE A 254 -21.24 -23.50 15.07
N HIS A 255 -20.91 -24.53 15.86
CA HIS A 255 -21.67 -24.91 17.07
C HIS A 255 -21.21 -24.20 18.35
N GLU A 256 -20.52 -23.07 18.20
CA GLU A 256 -19.99 -22.21 19.29
C GLU A 256 -19.29 -23.00 20.42
N SER A 257 -18.62 -24.11 20.05
CA SER A 257 -18.17 -25.10 21.01
C SER A 257 -17.04 -24.59 21.89
N ASN A 258 -17.34 -24.25 23.14
CA ASN A 258 -16.36 -23.83 24.14
C ASN A 258 -15.56 -25.01 24.75
N THR A 259 -15.75 -26.23 24.24
CA THR A 259 -15.05 -27.43 24.71
C THR A 259 -13.60 -27.44 24.21
N GLU A 260 -12.66 -27.46 25.15
CA GLU A 260 -11.25 -27.64 24.83
C GLU A 260 -10.94 -29.10 24.50
N HIS A 261 -10.20 -29.33 23.42
CA HIS A 261 -9.63 -30.65 23.10
C HIS A 261 -8.10 -30.56 23.00
N THR A 262 -7.43 -31.67 23.34
CA THR A 262 -5.99 -31.84 23.12
C THR A 262 -5.71 -32.04 21.64
N THR A 263 -4.63 -31.43 21.13
CA THR A 263 -4.23 -31.54 19.73
C THR A 263 -3.83 -32.97 19.33
N ALA A 264 -4.21 -33.35 18.12
CA ALA A 264 -3.90 -34.67 17.56
C ALA A 264 -2.45 -34.79 17.05
N TYR A 265 -1.66 -33.71 16.87
CA TYR A 265 -0.30 -33.84 16.33
C TYR A 265 0.64 -34.60 17.27
N LEU A 266 0.33 -34.59 18.58
CA LEU A 266 1.08 -35.31 19.62
C LEU A 266 0.85 -36.83 19.59
N ALA A 267 -0.17 -37.34 18.90
CA ALA A 267 -0.52 -38.77 18.91
C ALA A 267 0.61 -39.67 18.35
N ASP A 268 1.37 -39.17 17.36
CA ASP A 268 2.49 -39.87 16.72
C ASP A 268 3.84 -39.62 17.40
N ILE A 269 3.88 -38.77 18.43
CA ILE A 269 5.11 -38.32 19.09
C ILE A 269 5.49 -39.31 20.20
N PRO A 270 6.78 -39.74 20.30
CA PRO A 270 7.24 -40.59 21.39
C PRO A 270 6.96 -39.96 22.77
N GLY A 271 6.10 -40.59 23.56
CA GLY A 271 5.68 -40.09 24.88
C GLY A 271 4.57 -39.03 24.85
N GLN A 272 3.94 -38.77 23.69
CA GLN A 272 2.77 -37.90 23.49
C GLN A 272 2.88 -36.50 24.12
N THR A 273 4.11 -35.98 24.23
CA THR A 273 4.43 -34.72 24.91
C THR A 273 5.29 -33.83 24.02
N PRO A 274 5.06 -32.50 24.03
CA PRO A 274 5.87 -31.57 23.25
C PRO A 274 7.27 -31.43 23.85
N ARG A 275 8.28 -31.25 22.99
CA ARG A 275 9.62 -30.86 23.43
C ARG A 275 9.65 -29.36 23.70
N ILE A 276 9.92 -29.00 24.94
CA ILE A 276 10.04 -27.61 25.38
C ILE A 276 11.51 -27.18 25.25
N PRO A 277 11.84 -26.12 24.49
CA PRO A 277 13.22 -25.65 24.31
C PRO A 277 13.73 -24.89 25.55
N GLU A 278 15.05 -24.86 25.75
CA GLU A 278 15.70 -24.17 26.89
C GLU A 278 15.29 -22.69 27.02
N ARG A 279 15.03 -22.00 25.90
CA ARG A 279 14.55 -20.60 25.90
C ARG A 279 13.23 -20.42 26.65
N ALA A 280 12.44 -21.48 26.84
CA ALA A 280 11.21 -21.43 27.62
C ALA A 280 11.46 -21.11 29.11
N ASP A 281 12.65 -21.37 29.66
CA ASP A 281 12.96 -21.04 31.05
C ASP A 281 12.89 -19.54 31.32
N HIS A 282 13.24 -18.70 30.33
CA HIS A 282 13.18 -17.24 30.39
C HIS A 282 11.77 -16.65 30.23
N LEU A 283 10.77 -17.45 29.89
CA LEU A 283 9.37 -16.99 29.80
C LEU A 283 8.82 -16.68 31.20
N ASP A 284 8.04 -15.59 31.31
CA ASP A 284 7.26 -15.33 32.51
C ASP A 284 6.06 -16.30 32.64
N HIS A 285 5.41 -16.31 33.80
CA HIS A 285 4.30 -17.23 34.09
C HIS A 285 3.17 -17.18 33.04
N SER A 286 2.81 -15.99 32.55
CA SER A 286 1.74 -15.85 31.54
C SER A 286 2.19 -16.26 30.15
N GLN A 287 3.48 -16.10 29.84
CA GLN A 287 4.09 -16.64 28.63
C GLN A 287 4.23 -18.18 28.68
N LYS A 288 4.46 -18.77 29.87
CA LYS A 288 4.49 -20.23 30.06
C LYS A 288 3.10 -20.86 29.92
N GLU A 289 2.06 -20.26 30.51
CA GLU A 289 0.66 -20.64 30.26
C GLU A 289 0.25 -20.53 28.78
N ALA A 290 0.78 -19.51 28.08
CA ALA A 290 0.54 -19.34 26.65
C ALA A 290 1.27 -20.41 25.82
N LEU A 291 2.54 -20.70 26.12
CA LEU A 291 3.28 -21.79 25.48
C LEU A 291 2.60 -23.14 25.70
N GLU A 292 2.21 -23.46 26.93
CA GLU A 292 1.50 -24.70 27.26
C GLU A 292 0.18 -24.82 26.47
N ARG A 293 -0.59 -23.72 26.37
CA ARG A 293 -1.79 -23.67 25.53
C ARG A 293 -1.47 -23.89 24.06
N MET A 294 -0.47 -23.21 23.52
CA MET A 294 0.00 -23.37 22.14
C MET A 294 0.44 -24.82 21.86
N THR A 295 1.17 -25.48 22.75
CA THR A 295 1.71 -26.82 22.46
C THR A 295 0.69 -27.95 22.61
N HIS A 296 -0.35 -27.79 23.44
CA HIS A 296 -1.27 -28.89 23.79
C HIS A 296 -2.71 -28.78 23.28
N LYS A 297 -3.29 -27.59 23.08
CA LYS A 297 -4.71 -27.45 22.69
C LYS A 297 -4.87 -27.47 21.18
N GLU A 298 -5.89 -28.13 20.62
CA GLU A 298 -6.08 -28.16 19.16
C GLU A 298 -6.40 -26.76 18.59
N LEU A 299 -7.16 -25.94 19.33
CA LEU A 299 -7.37 -24.53 19.03
C LEU A 299 -6.81 -23.66 20.16
N ALA A 300 -5.72 -22.95 19.88
CA ALA A 300 -4.99 -22.15 20.85
C ALA A 300 -5.15 -20.64 20.55
N VAL A 301 -6.11 -20.00 21.21
CA VAL A 301 -6.27 -18.53 21.18
C VAL A 301 -5.38 -17.88 22.24
N ILE A 302 -4.55 -16.91 21.83
CA ILE A 302 -3.55 -16.23 22.66
C ILE A 302 -3.67 -14.71 22.51
N GLN A 303 -4.14 -14.01 23.55
CA GLN A 303 -4.16 -12.54 23.57
C GLN A 303 -2.85 -11.98 24.12
N GLY A 304 -2.20 -11.11 23.35
CA GLY A 304 -0.99 -10.42 23.79
C GLY A 304 -1.06 -8.89 23.68
N PRO A 305 -1.35 -8.21 24.81
CA PRO A 305 -1.32 -6.75 24.91
C PRO A 305 0.02 -6.12 24.47
N PRO A 306 0.06 -4.80 24.20
CA PRO A 306 1.28 -4.09 23.82
C PRO A 306 2.47 -4.38 24.73
N GLY A 307 3.62 -4.71 24.13
CA GLY A 307 4.87 -4.98 24.85
C GLY A 307 4.96 -6.31 25.62
N THR A 308 3.93 -7.17 25.58
CA THR A 308 3.94 -8.46 26.33
C THR A 308 4.73 -9.59 25.66
N GLY A 309 5.22 -9.36 24.44
CA GLY A 309 6.12 -10.29 23.74
C GLY A 309 5.44 -11.39 22.92
N LYS A 310 4.26 -11.14 22.33
CA LYS A 310 3.56 -12.06 21.38
C LYS A 310 4.52 -12.87 20.51
N THR A 311 5.25 -12.18 19.64
CA THR A 311 6.20 -12.74 18.67
C THR A 311 7.32 -13.55 19.33
N PHE A 312 7.74 -13.20 20.55
CA PHE A 312 8.73 -13.99 21.30
C PHE A 312 8.13 -15.33 21.80
N THR A 313 6.92 -15.30 22.36
CA THR A 313 6.20 -16.54 22.73
C THR A 313 5.92 -17.40 21.50
N SER A 314 5.50 -16.79 20.38
CA SER A 314 5.31 -17.47 19.09
C SER A 314 6.59 -18.15 18.60
N VAL A 315 7.75 -17.47 18.67
CA VAL A 315 9.06 -18.03 18.30
C VAL A 315 9.43 -19.24 19.17
N VAL A 316 9.21 -19.18 20.48
CA VAL A 316 9.49 -20.31 21.39
C VAL A 316 8.55 -21.50 21.14
N ALA A 317 7.28 -21.24 20.78
CA ALA A 317 6.36 -22.30 20.37
C ALA A 317 6.72 -22.92 19.01
N LEU A 318 7.16 -22.11 18.04
CA LEU A 318 7.65 -22.60 16.75
C LEU A 318 8.92 -23.45 16.90
N GLU A 319 9.84 -23.04 17.77
CA GLU A 319 11.00 -23.86 18.16
C GLU A 319 10.55 -25.20 18.79
N SER A 320 9.56 -25.17 19.70
CA SER A 320 8.98 -26.37 20.29
C SER A 320 8.35 -27.31 19.24
N TYR A 321 7.57 -26.79 18.28
CA TYR A 321 6.99 -27.61 17.22
C TYR A 321 8.07 -28.23 16.33
N ILE A 322 9.09 -27.48 15.92
CA ILE A 322 10.21 -27.99 15.12
C ILE A 322 10.92 -29.12 15.86
N GLN A 323 11.29 -28.92 17.13
CA GLN A 323 11.96 -29.94 17.93
C GLN A 323 11.09 -31.19 18.14
N THR A 324 9.78 -31.01 18.30
CA THR A 324 8.82 -32.10 18.49
C THR A 324 8.61 -32.89 17.21
N LEU A 325 8.28 -32.24 16.08
CA LEU A 325 8.04 -32.88 14.79
C LEU A 325 9.29 -33.59 14.25
N LYS A 326 10.50 -33.07 14.52
CA LYS A 326 11.79 -33.75 14.24
C LYS A 326 11.95 -35.12 14.92
N SER A 327 11.10 -35.46 15.90
CA SER A 327 11.08 -36.79 16.55
C SER A 327 10.00 -37.74 16.03
N GLY A 328 9.14 -37.29 15.11
CA GLY A 328 8.12 -38.10 14.45
C GLY A 328 8.64 -38.85 13.21
N LYS A 329 7.77 -39.64 12.58
CA LYS A 329 8.08 -40.38 11.33
C LYS A 329 8.00 -39.50 10.07
N GLU A 330 7.03 -38.59 10.05
CA GLU A 330 6.84 -37.59 9.00
C GLU A 330 6.64 -36.22 9.64
N ALA A 331 7.33 -35.22 9.11
CA ALA A 331 7.33 -33.84 9.60
C ALA A 331 6.99 -32.89 8.44
N PRO A 332 5.69 -32.72 8.10
CA PRO A 332 5.28 -31.66 7.19
C PRO A 332 5.56 -30.28 7.83
N PRO A 333 5.83 -29.23 7.03
CA PRO A 333 6.19 -27.92 7.55
C PRO A 333 5.06 -27.30 8.39
N VAL A 334 5.45 -26.55 9.43
CA VAL A 334 4.53 -25.66 10.15
C VAL A 334 4.23 -24.46 9.26
N ILE A 335 2.95 -24.12 9.10
CA ILE A 335 2.55 -22.94 8.34
C ILE A 335 2.46 -21.75 9.29
N VAL A 336 3.11 -20.65 8.92
CA VAL A 336 3.06 -19.38 9.64
C VAL A 336 2.46 -18.33 8.73
N ALA A 337 1.38 -17.69 9.18
CA ALA A 337 0.75 -16.57 8.52
C ALA A 337 0.81 -15.31 9.41
N ALA A 338 1.04 -14.14 8.81
CA ALA A 338 0.89 -12.86 9.49
C ALA A 338 0.13 -11.86 8.61
N GLN A 339 -0.55 -10.88 9.22
CA GLN A 339 -1.41 -9.96 8.48
C GLN A 339 -0.63 -9.01 7.54
N THR A 340 0.60 -8.62 7.90
CA THR A 340 1.47 -7.75 7.09
C THR A 340 2.80 -8.43 6.71
N ASN A 341 3.44 -7.97 5.63
CA ASN A 341 4.78 -8.45 5.26
C ASN A 341 5.80 -8.14 6.37
N HIS A 342 5.71 -6.98 7.00
CA HIS A 342 6.63 -6.55 8.06
C HIS A 342 6.54 -7.43 9.31
N ALA A 343 5.32 -7.79 9.76
CA ALA A 343 5.13 -8.73 10.86
C ALA A 343 5.65 -10.13 10.52
N LEU A 344 5.37 -10.61 9.29
CA LEU A 344 5.90 -11.88 8.80
C LEU A 344 7.43 -11.89 8.84
N ASP A 345 8.08 -10.85 8.33
CA ASP A 345 9.54 -10.84 8.16
C ASP A 345 10.24 -10.70 9.51
N GLN A 346 9.73 -9.88 10.43
CA GLN A 346 10.19 -9.86 11.82
C GLN A 346 10.06 -11.22 12.53
N LEU A 347 9.02 -12.00 12.22
CA LEU A 347 8.83 -13.32 12.80
C LEU A 347 9.77 -14.34 12.15
N LEU A 348 9.96 -14.31 10.82
CA LEU A 348 10.88 -15.19 10.10
C LEU A 348 12.35 -14.93 10.43
N ASP A 349 12.77 -13.68 10.63
CA ASP A 349 14.15 -13.35 11.02
C ASP A 349 14.49 -13.95 12.40
N ARG A 350 13.62 -13.77 13.39
CA ARG A 350 13.84 -14.32 14.75
C ARG A 350 13.96 -15.84 14.78
N LEU A 351 13.39 -16.53 13.78
CA LEU A 351 13.52 -17.98 13.61
C LEU A 351 14.88 -18.39 12.99
N SER A 352 15.59 -17.48 12.33
CA SER A 352 16.99 -17.69 11.88
C SER A 352 17.94 -18.01 13.02
N VAL A 353 17.67 -17.46 14.22
CA VAL A 353 18.55 -17.48 15.40
C VAL A 353 18.69 -18.88 16.04
N PHE A 354 18.09 -19.90 15.44
CA PHE A 354 18.31 -21.32 15.78
C PHE A 354 18.31 -22.23 14.54
N GLU A 355 18.79 -21.70 13.40
CA GLU A 355 19.06 -22.46 12.17
C GLU A 355 17.83 -23.17 11.56
N ALA A 356 16.61 -22.66 11.84
CA ALA A 356 15.38 -23.20 11.30
C ALA A 356 15.33 -23.11 9.76
N VAL A 357 14.95 -24.20 9.10
CA VAL A 357 14.93 -24.27 7.63
C VAL A 357 13.63 -23.66 7.10
N ILE A 358 13.69 -22.39 6.68
CA ILE A 358 12.50 -21.56 6.36
C ILE A 358 12.34 -21.34 4.86
N VAL A 359 11.10 -21.38 4.37
CA VAL A 359 10.69 -20.83 3.06
C VAL A 359 9.71 -19.68 3.26
N ARG A 360 9.88 -18.59 2.50
CA ARG A 360 8.90 -17.51 2.37
C ARG A 360 8.11 -17.60 1.06
N LEU A 361 6.78 -17.48 1.15
CA LEU A 361 5.88 -17.41 0.00
C LEU A 361 5.50 -15.96 -0.33
N GLY A 362 6.10 -15.43 -1.39
CA GLY A 362 5.94 -14.04 -1.85
C GLY A 362 7.26 -13.26 -1.78
N GLY A 363 7.47 -12.36 -2.74
CA GLY A 363 8.74 -11.62 -2.91
C GLY A 363 8.77 -10.20 -2.32
N ARG A 364 7.66 -9.68 -1.76
CA ARG A 364 7.64 -8.33 -1.15
C ARG A 364 8.30 -8.34 0.23
N THR A 365 9.61 -8.13 0.31
CA THR A 365 10.36 -7.92 1.57
C THR A 365 11.39 -6.81 1.36
N GLU A 366 11.88 -6.26 2.47
CA GLU A 366 12.96 -5.27 2.54
C GLU A 366 14.20 -5.84 3.26
N ASP A 367 14.12 -7.12 3.68
CA ASP A 367 15.18 -7.85 4.37
C ASP A 367 15.87 -8.82 3.41
N GLU A 368 17.14 -8.55 3.08
CA GLU A 368 17.96 -9.34 2.14
C GLU A 368 18.10 -10.82 2.59
N ALA A 369 18.23 -11.07 3.89
CA ALA A 369 18.42 -12.41 4.46
C ALA A 369 17.13 -13.25 4.44
N ILE A 370 15.97 -12.59 4.40
CA ILE A 370 14.65 -13.17 4.17
C ILE A 370 14.35 -13.29 2.67
N GLU A 371 14.81 -12.35 1.84
CA GLU A 371 14.67 -12.42 0.38
C GLU A 371 15.40 -13.65 -0.19
N GLU A 372 16.60 -13.94 0.32
CA GLU A 372 17.39 -15.13 0.01
C GLU A 372 16.66 -16.47 0.31
N ARG A 373 15.61 -16.45 1.14
CA ARG A 373 14.78 -17.60 1.56
C ARG A 373 13.39 -17.60 0.92
N THR A 374 13.13 -16.69 -0.02
CA THR A 374 11.91 -16.78 -0.84
C THR A 374 11.93 -18.07 -1.65
N LEU A 375 10.74 -18.66 -1.85
CA LEU A 375 10.56 -19.82 -2.75
C LEU A 375 11.05 -19.54 -4.18
N TYR A 376 11.22 -18.27 -4.56
CA TYR A 376 11.88 -17.87 -5.80
C TYR A 376 13.40 -18.09 -5.75
N ASN A 377 14.11 -17.37 -4.86
CA ASN A 377 15.57 -17.40 -4.81
C ASN A 377 16.12 -18.80 -4.47
N LEU A 378 15.38 -19.60 -3.69
CA LEU A 378 15.73 -21.00 -3.43
C LEU A 378 15.71 -21.87 -4.71
N LYS A 379 14.75 -21.68 -5.63
CA LYS A 379 14.73 -22.44 -6.91
C LYS A 379 15.94 -22.12 -7.79
N ALA A 380 16.37 -20.86 -7.81
CA ALA A 380 17.57 -20.43 -8.52
C ALA A 380 18.82 -21.12 -7.93
N LYS A 381 18.97 -21.10 -6.60
CA LYS A 381 20.07 -21.78 -5.87
C LYS A 381 20.12 -23.29 -6.15
N PHE A 382 18.98 -23.98 -6.11
CA PHE A 382 18.91 -25.43 -6.35
C PHE A 382 18.96 -25.84 -7.84
N ASN A 383 19.13 -24.88 -8.77
CA ASN A 383 19.29 -25.10 -10.21
C ASN A 383 18.23 -26.04 -10.83
N ASN A 384 17.02 -26.00 -10.27
CA ASN A 384 15.98 -26.98 -10.55
C ASN A 384 15.28 -26.61 -11.86
N LYS A 385 15.71 -27.21 -12.98
CA LYS A 385 15.16 -26.99 -14.33
C LYS A 385 13.77 -27.63 -14.50
N THR A 386 12.80 -27.13 -13.74
CA THR A 386 11.40 -27.51 -13.86
C THR A 386 10.85 -27.07 -15.21
N SER A 387 10.53 -28.04 -16.07
CA SER A 387 9.80 -27.81 -17.32
C SER A 387 8.97 -29.04 -17.64
N GLY A 388 7.69 -29.00 -17.28
CA GLY A 388 6.71 -30.00 -17.72
C GLY A 388 6.58 -29.94 -19.23
N ILE A 389 7.23 -30.87 -19.94
CA ILE A 389 7.44 -30.81 -21.39
C ILE A 389 6.12 -30.68 -22.13
N ALA A 390 5.09 -31.43 -21.73
CA ALA A 390 3.77 -31.42 -22.36
C ALA A 390 3.07 -30.04 -22.28
N GLY A 391 3.07 -29.37 -21.12
CA GLY A 391 2.42 -28.08 -20.94
C GLY A 391 3.06 -26.97 -21.77
N GLU A 392 4.39 -26.90 -21.80
CA GLU A 392 5.11 -25.91 -22.63
C GLU A 392 5.04 -26.25 -24.14
N GLN A 393 4.96 -27.53 -24.51
CA GLN A 393 4.66 -27.95 -25.89
C GLN A 393 3.24 -27.53 -26.32
N ALA A 394 2.23 -27.75 -25.48
CA ALA A 394 0.86 -27.33 -25.73
C ALA A 394 0.77 -25.79 -25.86
N ARG A 395 1.32 -25.06 -24.88
CA ARG A 395 1.38 -23.59 -24.89
C ARG A 395 2.04 -23.07 -26.16
N ARG A 396 3.17 -23.65 -26.59
CA ARG A 396 3.85 -23.25 -27.83
C ARG A 396 3.06 -23.61 -29.09
N LYS A 397 2.38 -24.77 -29.14
CA LYS A 397 1.50 -25.13 -30.27
C LYS A 397 0.37 -24.11 -30.45
N VAL A 398 -0.30 -23.73 -29.35
CA VAL A 398 -1.38 -22.73 -29.39
C VAL A 398 -0.82 -21.35 -29.73
N LEU A 399 0.32 -20.97 -29.13
CA LEU A 399 1.01 -19.71 -29.43
C LEU A 399 1.30 -19.56 -30.93
N ASN A 400 1.96 -20.52 -31.57
CA ASN A 400 2.24 -20.45 -33.01
C ASN A 400 0.96 -20.21 -33.86
N THR A 401 -0.18 -20.78 -33.46
CA THR A 401 -1.48 -20.55 -34.13
C THR A 401 -1.98 -19.12 -33.94
N ILE A 402 -1.80 -18.55 -32.73
CA ILE A 402 -2.15 -17.16 -32.43
C ILE A 402 -1.21 -16.18 -33.15
N GLU A 403 0.10 -16.45 -33.16
CA GLU A 403 1.11 -15.66 -33.88
C GLU A 403 0.78 -15.60 -35.38
N THR A 404 0.42 -16.75 -35.97
CA THR A 404 -0.08 -16.83 -37.36
C THR A 404 -1.32 -15.95 -37.54
N LEU A 405 -2.38 -16.15 -36.74
CA LEU A 405 -3.63 -15.39 -36.82
C LEU A 405 -3.44 -13.87 -36.68
N LEU A 406 -2.55 -13.44 -35.78
CA LEU A 406 -2.22 -12.03 -35.59
C LEU A 406 -1.43 -11.46 -36.77
N SER A 407 -0.44 -12.19 -37.29
CA SER A 407 0.33 -11.76 -38.48
C SER A 407 -0.53 -11.65 -39.75
N GLU A 408 -1.54 -12.53 -39.88
CA GLU A 408 -2.53 -12.52 -40.97
C GLU A 408 -3.59 -11.39 -40.85
N CYS A 409 -3.74 -10.77 -39.66
CA CYS A 409 -4.70 -9.69 -39.42
C CYS A 409 -4.03 -8.31 -39.29
N PHE A 410 -2.79 -8.26 -38.80
CA PHE A 410 -2.01 -7.05 -38.53
C PHE A 410 -0.60 -7.14 -39.15
N PRO A 411 -0.48 -7.33 -40.48
CA PRO A 411 0.82 -7.30 -41.16
C PRO A 411 1.44 -5.90 -41.11
N ALA A 412 2.77 -5.83 -41.28
CA ALA A 412 3.53 -4.58 -41.14
C ALA A 412 3.17 -3.48 -42.16
N PHE A 413 2.47 -3.80 -43.25
CA PHE A 413 2.15 -2.87 -44.33
C PHE A 413 0.65 -2.91 -44.71
N LEU A 414 0.30 -3.73 -45.70
CA LEU A 414 -1.06 -3.96 -46.18
C LEU A 414 -1.44 -5.44 -46.04
N ILE A 415 -2.73 -5.72 -45.91
CA ILE A 415 -3.26 -7.08 -45.96
C ILE A 415 -3.27 -7.56 -47.42
N PRO A 416 -2.70 -8.74 -47.75
CA PRO A 416 -2.67 -9.26 -49.11
C PRO A 416 -4.07 -9.53 -49.71
N ALA A 417 -4.18 -9.45 -51.04
CA ALA A 417 -5.44 -9.71 -51.76
C ALA A 417 -5.95 -11.14 -51.56
N GLU A 418 -4.99 -12.05 -51.40
CA GLU A 418 -5.12 -13.48 -51.20
C GLU A 418 -5.89 -13.79 -49.92
N GLU A 419 -5.72 -12.98 -48.87
CA GLU A 419 -6.43 -13.14 -47.60
C GLU A 419 -7.91 -12.78 -47.70
N PHE A 420 -8.23 -11.73 -48.44
CA PHE A 420 -9.61 -11.34 -48.70
C PHE A 420 -10.32 -12.31 -49.65
N LEU A 421 -9.60 -12.92 -50.62
CA LEU A 421 -10.14 -14.02 -51.42
C LEU A 421 -10.37 -15.28 -50.57
N ARG A 422 -9.40 -15.66 -49.72
CA ARG A 422 -9.44 -16.86 -48.86
C ARG A 422 -10.64 -16.89 -47.91
N GLU A 423 -11.03 -15.74 -47.38
CA GLU A 423 -12.20 -15.59 -46.48
C GLU A 423 -13.46 -15.09 -47.23
N GLY A 424 -13.46 -15.10 -48.57
CA GLY A 424 -14.65 -14.85 -49.42
C GLY A 424 -15.12 -13.40 -49.49
N LEU A 425 -14.28 -12.43 -49.11
CA LEU A 425 -14.57 -10.99 -49.12
C LEU A 425 -14.29 -10.34 -50.49
N LEU A 426 -13.46 -10.98 -51.31
CA LEU A 426 -13.35 -10.72 -52.75
C LEU A 426 -13.85 -11.94 -53.53
N SER A 427 -14.49 -11.70 -54.67
CA SER A 427 -14.77 -12.76 -55.67
C SER A 427 -13.57 -13.00 -56.58
N ASP A 428 -13.51 -14.17 -57.23
CA ASP A 428 -12.51 -14.51 -58.25
C ASP A 428 -12.29 -13.40 -59.30
N ALA A 429 -13.37 -12.78 -59.79
CA ALA A 429 -13.29 -11.70 -60.77
C ALA A 429 -12.58 -10.46 -60.20
N GLN A 430 -12.90 -10.09 -58.96
CA GLN A 430 -12.33 -8.92 -58.29
C GLN A 430 -10.87 -9.15 -57.90
N TYR A 431 -10.53 -10.34 -57.41
CA TYR A 431 -9.15 -10.71 -57.15
C TYR A 431 -8.32 -10.72 -58.44
N ARG A 432 -8.84 -11.30 -59.54
CA ARG A 432 -8.16 -11.31 -60.84
C ARG A 432 -8.07 -9.92 -61.46
N SER A 433 -8.99 -9.00 -61.17
CA SER A 433 -8.85 -7.59 -61.59
C SER A 433 -7.70 -6.84 -60.92
N LEU A 434 -6.95 -7.49 -60.02
CA LEU A 434 -5.70 -6.98 -59.43
C LEU A 434 -4.44 -7.57 -60.09
N ASP A 435 -4.58 -8.54 -60.99
CA ASP A 435 -3.57 -8.89 -62.01
C ASP A 435 -3.91 -8.12 -63.29
N ASP A 436 -3.07 -7.18 -63.69
CA ASP A 436 -3.15 -6.52 -65.00
C ASP A 436 -1.75 -6.53 -65.64
N ASP A 437 -1.60 -7.29 -66.73
CA ASP A 437 -0.32 -7.57 -67.38
C ASP A 437 0.28 -6.34 -68.11
N GLU A 438 -0.45 -5.22 -68.21
CA GLU A 438 0.01 -4.00 -68.93
C GLU A 438 0.93 -3.07 -68.10
N TRP A 439 1.16 -3.33 -66.80
CA TRP A 439 2.00 -2.49 -65.94
C TRP A 439 3.26 -3.23 -65.46
N GLU A 440 4.46 -2.73 -65.84
CA GLU A 440 5.72 -3.18 -65.22
C GLU A 440 5.65 -2.98 -63.70
N SER A 441 5.96 -4.01 -62.91
CA SER A 441 5.67 -4.00 -61.47
C SER A 441 6.53 -3.00 -60.71
N ALA A 442 5.92 -1.85 -60.40
CA ALA A 442 6.55 -0.78 -59.63
C ALA A 442 6.77 -1.23 -58.18
N THR A 443 7.99 -1.65 -57.87
CA THR A 443 8.36 -2.12 -56.53
C THR A 443 8.22 -1.00 -55.49
N LEU A 444 7.33 -1.23 -54.51
CA LEU A 444 7.19 -0.34 -53.37
C LEU A 444 8.23 -0.73 -52.32
N VAL A 445 9.18 0.17 -52.09
CA VAL A 445 10.23 0.04 -51.09
C VAL A 445 9.67 0.42 -49.71
N ASN A 446 9.72 -0.51 -48.76
CA ASN A 446 9.38 -0.26 -47.36
C ASN A 446 10.31 0.82 -46.78
N ARG A 447 9.73 1.84 -46.14
CA ARG A 447 10.49 3.00 -45.61
C ARG A 447 11.42 2.64 -44.45
N ASP A 448 11.09 1.61 -43.67
CA ASP A 448 11.78 1.31 -42.42
C ASP A 448 12.95 0.31 -42.58
N ASP A 449 12.91 -0.58 -43.58
CA ASP A 449 13.94 -1.61 -43.81
C ASP A 449 14.46 -1.71 -45.26
N GLY A 450 13.86 -1.00 -46.22
CA GLY A 450 14.28 -1.01 -47.62
C GLY A 450 13.84 -2.25 -48.43
N THR A 451 12.98 -3.12 -47.91
CA THR A 451 12.47 -4.28 -48.67
C THR A 451 11.52 -3.88 -49.79
N GLU A 452 11.68 -4.48 -50.97
CA GLU A 452 10.71 -4.36 -52.07
C GLU A 452 9.53 -5.30 -51.81
N ILE A 453 8.31 -4.75 -51.71
CA ILE A 453 7.09 -5.50 -51.45
C ILE A 453 6.15 -5.39 -52.65
N GLU A 454 6.06 -6.48 -53.42
CA GLU A 454 5.12 -6.62 -54.53
C GLU A 454 3.72 -6.91 -53.99
N CYS A 455 2.88 -5.86 -53.85
CA CYS A 455 1.56 -5.95 -53.24
C CYS A 455 0.45 -5.42 -54.17
N ARG A 456 -0.37 -6.35 -54.68
CA ARG A 456 -1.52 -6.10 -55.56
C ARG A 456 -2.45 -4.98 -55.07
N ILE A 457 -2.77 -4.98 -53.78
CA ILE A 457 -3.65 -3.96 -53.16
C ILE A 457 -2.98 -2.59 -53.05
N ALA A 458 -1.66 -2.53 -52.92
CA ALA A 458 -0.93 -1.27 -52.88
C ALA A 458 -1.01 -0.52 -54.23
N HIS A 459 -0.86 -1.25 -55.34
CA HIS A 459 -1.03 -0.70 -56.69
C HIS A 459 -2.47 -0.23 -56.92
N TRP A 460 -3.47 -1.03 -56.52
CA TRP A 460 -4.88 -0.62 -56.60
C TRP A 460 -5.21 0.61 -55.77
N LEU A 461 -4.69 0.74 -54.53
CA LEU A 461 -4.95 1.89 -53.68
C LEU A 461 -4.44 3.21 -54.27
N GLN A 462 -3.31 3.19 -54.98
CA GLN A 462 -2.60 4.33 -55.62
C GLN A 462 -2.11 5.43 -54.67
N VAL A 463 -2.81 5.72 -53.58
CA VAL A 463 -2.41 6.64 -52.52
C VAL A 463 -2.40 5.89 -51.19
N ILE A 464 -1.28 5.95 -50.50
CA ILE A 464 -1.04 5.29 -49.21
C ILE A 464 -0.59 6.38 -48.22
N GLU A 465 -1.44 6.63 -47.23
CA GLU A 465 -1.19 7.50 -46.07
C GLU A 465 -1.05 6.67 -44.79
N ASP A 466 -0.42 7.20 -43.75
CA ASP A 466 -0.24 6.53 -42.46
C ASP A 466 -1.55 6.57 -41.63
N ASP A 467 -1.93 5.46 -40.96
CA ASP A 467 -3.24 5.37 -40.29
C ASP A 467 -3.28 6.12 -38.93
N HIS A 468 -3.47 7.43 -38.99
CA HIS A 468 -3.57 8.36 -37.85
C HIS A 468 -4.83 8.18 -36.96
N THR A 469 -5.49 7.02 -36.97
CA THR A 469 -6.69 6.78 -36.16
C THR A 469 -6.43 6.58 -34.66
N LEU A 470 -5.17 6.53 -34.23
CA LEU A 470 -4.74 6.24 -32.84
C LEU A 470 -3.98 7.39 -32.16
N ASP A 471 -4.20 8.64 -32.60
CA ASP A 471 -3.64 9.85 -31.97
C ASP A 471 -4.27 10.12 -30.57
N ILE A 472 -3.81 9.40 -29.54
CA ILE A 472 -4.19 9.65 -28.15
C ILE A 472 -3.76 11.06 -27.75
N ARG A 473 -4.71 11.85 -27.26
CA ARG A 473 -4.51 13.28 -26.95
C ARG A 473 -3.85 13.44 -25.58
N PRO A 474 -2.71 14.17 -25.50
CA PRO A 474 -2.11 14.50 -24.21
C PRO A 474 -3.03 15.47 -23.42
N PRO A 475 -3.02 15.40 -22.08
CA PRO A 475 -3.90 16.23 -21.23
C PRO A 475 -3.49 17.72 -21.28
N GLN A 476 -4.19 18.52 -22.09
CA GLN A 476 -3.76 19.88 -22.45
C GLN A 476 -3.85 20.94 -21.33
N ASN A 477 -4.51 20.67 -20.20
CA ASN A 477 -4.85 21.70 -19.18
C ASN A 477 -4.79 21.20 -17.72
N GLN A 478 -3.97 20.18 -17.41
CA GLN A 478 -3.83 19.69 -16.03
C GLN A 478 -2.88 20.57 -15.20
N ALA A 479 -3.29 20.89 -13.96
CA ALA A 479 -2.41 21.56 -13.01
C ALA A 479 -1.32 20.60 -12.52
N GLU A 480 -0.08 21.08 -12.43
CA GLU A 480 1.01 20.34 -11.81
C GLU A 480 0.86 20.38 -10.28
N ASN A 481 1.06 19.22 -9.64
CA ASN A 481 1.13 19.14 -8.19
C ASN A 481 2.47 19.72 -7.70
N PRO A 482 2.54 20.23 -6.45
CA PRO A 482 3.79 20.73 -5.88
C PRO A 482 4.74 19.56 -5.63
N ALA A 483 5.79 19.47 -6.44
CA ALA A 483 6.77 18.37 -6.43
C ALA A 483 7.30 18.04 -5.03
N LYS A 484 7.32 16.74 -4.72
CA LYS A 484 7.85 16.18 -3.48
C LYS A 484 8.69 14.95 -3.82
N ASP A 485 10.00 15.07 -3.64
CA ASP A 485 10.89 13.93 -3.64
C ASP A 485 10.73 13.16 -2.33
N ASP A 486 10.37 11.88 -2.45
CA ASP A 486 10.94 10.72 -1.72
C ASP A 486 10.03 9.49 -1.95
N ASP A 487 10.60 8.39 -2.46
CA ASP A 487 10.39 7.01 -1.98
C ASP A 487 11.00 5.98 -2.98
N ALA A 488 11.88 5.11 -2.50
CA ALA A 488 12.65 4.15 -3.32
C ALA A 488 11.97 2.77 -3.48
N VAL A 489 10.69 2.64 -3.10
CA VAL A 489 10.05 1.34 -2.78
C VAL A 489 9.44 0.61 -3.99
N GLU A 490 9.43 1.21 -5.19
CA GLU A 490 8.79 0.61 -6.37
C GLU A 490 9.69 -0.28 -7.24
N GLU A 491 11.03 -0.15 -7.21
CA GLU A 491 11.90 -0.85 -8.17
C GLU A 491 11.80 -2.38 -8.06
N THR A 492 11.99 -2.93 -6.85
CA THR A 492 11.86 -4.38 -6.57
C THR A 492 10.48 -4.94 -6.93
N GLN A 493 9.43 -4.11 -6.85
CA GLN A 493 8.07 -4.51 -7.26
C GLN A 493 7.90 -4.56 -8.78
N GLN A 494 8.61 -3.73 -9.53
CA GLN A 494 8.59 -3.74 -10.99
C GLN A 494 9.36 -4.93 -11.56
N GLU A 495 10.50 -5.30 -10.97
CA GLU A 495 11.29 -6.47 -11.42
C GLU A 495 10.51 -7.79 -11.26
N ASN A 496 9.90 -8.01 -10.09
CA ASN A 496 9.01 -9.14 -9.84
C ASN A 496 7.83 -9.21 -10.84
N GLN A 497 7.32 -8.07 -11.31
CA GLN A 497 6.26 -8.02 -12.33
C GLN A 497 6.80 -8.25 -13.76
N LYS A 498 8.01 -7.78 -14.07
CA LYS A 498 8.68 -8.00 -15.36
C LYS A 498 9.01 -9.48 -15.57
N GLU A 499 9.39 -10.21 -14.53
CA GLU A 499 9.57 -11.66 -14.63
C GLU A 499 8.24 -12.42 -14.76
N ARG A 500 7.22 -12.07 -13.95
CA ARG A 500 5.89 -12.72 -14.01
C ARG A 500 5.29 -12.72 -15.42
N LEU A 501 5.39 -11.61 -16.14
CA LEU A 501 4.83 -11.45 -17.50
C LEU A 501 5.86 -11.70 -18.63
N LYS A 502 6.97 -12.38 -18.35
CA LYS A 502 7.97 -12.69 -19.39
C LYS A 502 7.36 -13.53 -20.52
N GLY A 503 7.26 -12.93 -21.71
CA GLY A 503 6.62 -13.48 -22.90
C GLY A 503 6.96 -12.67 -24.15
N ALA A 504 6.41 -13.07 -25.30
CA ALA A 504 6.52 -12.30 -26.54
C ALA A 504 5.30 -11.35 -26.68
N PHE A 505 5.55 -10.11 -27.09
CA PHE A 505 4.52 -9.09 -27.33
C PHE A 505 4.24 -8.95 -28.82
N PHE A 506 2.97 -9.04 -29.21
CA PHE A 506 2.50 -8.88 -30.58
C PHE A 506 1.71 -7.58 -30.68
N PRO A 507 2.27 -6.52 -31.31
CA PRO A 507 1.57 -5.27 -31.51
C PRO A 507 0.41 -5.47 -32.49
N MET A 508 -0.70 -4.77 -32.23
CA MET A 508 -1.89 -4.76 -33.08
C MET A 508 -2.10 -3.32 -33.55
N LYS A 509 -1.43 -2.94 -34.63
CA LYS A 509 -1.45 -1.60 -35.21
C LYS A 509 -1.72 -1.70 -36.71
N PHE A 510 -2.50 -0.75 -37.23
CA PHE A 510 -2.56 -0.49 -38.66
C PHE A 510 -1.49 0.55 -39.02
N ASN A 511 -0.57 0.21 -39.91
CA ASN A 511 0.41 1.18 -40.41
C ASN A 511 -0.16 1.97 -41.61
N VAL A 512 -0.85 1.29 -42.53
CA VAL A 512 -1.43 1.91 -43.74
C VAL A 512 -2.94 2.17 -43.60
N THR A 513 -3.34 3.36 -44.05
CA THR A 513 -4.73 3.84 -44.07
C THR A 513 -5.72 2.97 -44.84
N GLY A 514 -6.97 3.01 -44.37
CA GLY A 514 -8.15 2.95 -45.22
C GLY A 514 -8.88 4.28 -45.19
N ALA A 515 -8.33 5.31 -45.86
CA ALA A 515 -8.72 6.70 -45.66
C ALA A 515 -10.21 6.96 -46.00
N LEU A 516 -10.89 7.68 -45.11
CA LEU A 516 -12.28 8.10 -45.30
C LEU A 516 -12.32 9.52 -45.86
N PRO A 517 -13.08 9.78 -46.95
CA PRO A 517 -13.31 11.14 -47.43
C PRO A 517 -13.81 12.04 -46.29
N SER A 518 -13.25 13.24 -46.14
CA SER A 518 -13.46 14.12 -44.97
C SER A 518 -14.93 14.47 -44.69
N ALA A 519 -15.78 14.47 -45.71
CA ALA A 519 -17.23 14.66 -45.60
C ALA A 519 -17.99 13.44 -45.03
N LEU A 520 -17.39 12.24 -45.03
CA LEU A 520 -17.99 10.97 -44.59
C LEU A 520 -17.43 10.46 -43.25
N ALA A 521 -16.26 10.94 -42.81
CA ALA A 521 -15.56 10.50 -41.61
C ALA A 521 -16.34 10.65 -40.28
N LYS A 522 -17.52 11.29 -40.27
CA LYS A 522 -18.38 11.49 -39.10
C LYS A 522 -19.66 10.63 -39.10
N HIS A 523 -19.85 9.73 -40.07
CA HIS A 523 -21.09 8.96 -40.23
C HIS A 523 -20.85 7.51 -40.68
N ALA A 524 -21.49 6.55 -40.00
CA ALA A 524 -21.50 5.12 -40.38
C ALA A 524 -22.06 4.83 -41.79
N ALA A 525 -22.64 5.83 -42.47
CA ALA A 525 -23.05 5.76 -43.87
C ALA A 525 -21.90 5.38 -44.84
N TRP A 526 -20.64 5.59 -44.47
CA TRP A 526 -19.49 5.17 -45.29
C TRP A 526 -19.47 3.66 -45.53
N VAL A 527 -19.84 2.85 -44.52
CA VAL A 527 -19.86 1.37 -44.59
C VAL A 527 -20.86 0.90 -45.67
N HIS A 528 -22.04 1.53 -45.74
CA HIS A 528 -23.05 1.24 -46.76
C HIS A 528 -22.59 1.67 -48.17
N ARG A 529 -21.85 2.79 -48.28
CA ARG A 529 -21.26 3.26 -49.55
C ARG A 529 -20.19 2.30 -50.03
N ALA A 530 -19.30 1.85 -49.14
CA ALA A 530 -18.25 0.87 -49.42
C ALA A 530 -18.83 -0.48 -49.89
N ARG A 531 -19.77 -1.06 -49.12
CA ARG A 531 -20.46 -2.31 -49.49
C ARG A 531 -21.21 -2.18 -50.82
N ARG A 532 -21.77 -1.01 -51.14
CA ARG A 532 -22.39 -0.76 -52.45
C ARG A 532 -21.35 -0.74 -53.57
N LEU A 533 -20.24 -0.02 -53.43
CA LEU A 533 -19.18 0.04 -54.45
C LEU A 533 -18.61 -1.35 -54.73
N LEU A 534 -18.19 -2.06 -53.68
CA LEU A 534 -17.66 -3.42 -53.80
C LEU A 534 -18.63 -4.40 -54.49
N ARG A 535 -19.95 -4.25 -54.30
CA ARG A 535 -20.94 -5.10 -54.98
C ARG A 535 -21.27 -4.68 -56.41
N MET A 536 -21.06 -3.41 -56.78
CA MET A 536 -21.40 -2.87 -58.10
C MET A 536 -20.30 -3.14 -59.15
N HIS A 537 -19.06 -3.36 -58.73
CA HIS A 537 -17.90 -3.48 -59.61
C HIS A 537 -17.23 -4.85 -59.47
N GLN A 538 -17.19 -5.62 -60.57
CA GLN A 538 -16.41 -6.86 -60.65
C GLN A 538 -14.92 -6.61 -60.93
N ASP A 539 -14.59 -5.48 -61.54
CA ASP A 539 -13.23 -4.97 -61.70
C ASP A 539 -13.05 -3.80 -60.72
N LEU A 540 -12.05 -3.91 -59.85
CA LEU A 540 -11.86 -2.98 -58.74
C LEU A 540 -11.29 -1.62 -59.17
N TYR A 541 -10.68 -1.48 -60.35
CA TYR A 541 -10.14 -0.21 -60.85
C TYR A 541 -11.24 0.77 -61.27
N GLN A 542 -12.45 0.28 -61.59
CA GLN A 542 -13.64 1.12 -61.81
C GLN A 542 -14.10 1.91 -60.58
N ILE A 543 -13.64 1.52 -59.38
CA ILE A 543 -13.83 2.32 -58.17
C ILE A 543 -12.89 3.51 -58.24
N GLU A 544 -13.44 4.73 -58.24
CA GLU A 544 -12.71 5.99 -58.23
C GLU A 544 -11.63 6.02 -57.11
N PRO A 545 -10.37 6.45 -57.37
CA PRO A 545 -9.27 6.36 -56.40
C PRO A 545 -9.60 6.91 -54.99
N GLY A 546 -10.24 8.08 -54.91
CA GLY A 546 -10.66 8.69 -53.64
C GLY A 546 -11.71 7.90 -52.83
N HIS A 547 -12.22 6.80 -53.37
CA HIS A 547 -13.11 5.86 -52.68
C HIS A 547 -12.45 4.50 -52.36
N ARG A 548 -11.26 4.19 -52.91
CA ARG A 548 -10.61 2.87 -52.75
C ARG A 548 -10.17 2.62 -51.31
N GLY A 549 -9.56 3.60 -50.64
CA GLY A 549 -9.19 3.51 -49.22
C GLY A 549 -10.36 3.15 -48.28
N MET A 550 -11.54 3.74 -48.52
CA MET A 550 -12.78 3.42 -47.79
C MET A 550 -13.26 1.98 -48.06
N VAL A 551 -13.04 1.43 -49.27
CA VAL A 551 -13.38 0.03 -49.59
C VAL A 551 -12.36 -0.95 -49.01
N TYR A 552 -11.06 -0.62 -49.02
CA TYR A 552 -10.03 -1.37 -48.29
C TYR A 552 -10.30 -1.39 -46.78
N ARG A 553 -10.73 -0.26 -46.19
CA ARG A 553 -11.13 -0.19 -44.78
C ARG A 553 -12.24 -1.17 -44.46
N LEU A 554 -13.28 -1.24 -45.29
CA LEU A 554 -14.36 -2.22 -45.15
C LEU A 554 -13.81 -3.65 -45.21
N LEU A 555 -13.00 -3.99 -46.22
CA LEU A 555 -12.42 -5.32 -46.37
C LEU A 555 -11.60 -5.71 -45.13
N ARG A 556 -10.76 -4.80 -44.62
CA ARG A 556 -9.98 -4.93 -43.38
C ARG A 556 -10.88 -5.20 -42.16
N GLU A 557 -11.91 -4.40 -41.96
CA GLU A 557 -12.84 -4.54 -40.82
C GLU A 557 -13.69 -5.83 -40.90
N GLU A 558 -14.13 -6.27 -42.08
CA GLU A 558 -14.84 -7.55 -42.25
C GLU A 558 -13.90 -8.75 -42.04
N LEU A 559 -12.66 -8.70 -42.55
CA LEU A 559 -11.68 -9.78 -42.39
C LEU A 559 -11.31 -9.99 -40.92
N ILE A 560 -11.02 -8.89 -40.22
CA ILE A 560 -10.72 -8.92 -38.78
C ILE A 560 -11.92 -9.46 -38.01
N ARG A 561 -13.16 -9.06 -38.35
CA ARG A 561 -14.39 -9.59 -37.74
C ARG A 561 -14.62 -11.08 -38.00
N ALA A 562 -14.24 -11.59 -39.16
CA ALA A 562 -14.30 -13.02 -39.47
C ALA A 562 -13.25 -13.82 -38.67
N ARG A 563 -12.01 -13.30 -38.62
CA ARG A 563 -10.86 -13.96 -37.97
C ARG A 563 -10.89 -13.88 -36.45
N ALA A 564 -11.37 -12.77 -35.88
CA ALA A 564 -11.53 -12.57 -34.43
C ALA A 564 -12.38 -13.65 -33.75
N GLN A 565 -13.35 -14.25 -34.46
CA GLN A 565 -14.19 -15.33 -33.92
C GLN A 565 -13.39 -16.56 -33.46
N LYS A 566 -12.19 -16.76 -34.04
CA LYS A 566 -11.27 -17.85 -33.68
C LYS A 566 -10.45 -17.52 -32.41
N PHE A 567 -10.28 -16.24 -32.08
CA PHE A 567 -9.34 -15.77 -31.06
C PHE A 567 -9.72 -16.12 -29.61
N PRO A 568 -10.99 -15.95 -29.13
CA PRO A 568 -11.39 -16.38 -27.78
C PRO A 568 -11.11 -17.84 -27.46
N GLN A 569 -11.31 -18.75 -28.43
CA GLN A 569 -11.06 -20.18 -28.26
C GLN A 569 -9.56 -20.45 -28.13
N LEU A 570 -8.73 -19.81 -28.96
CA LEU A 570 -7.27 -19.90 -28.85
C LEU A 570 -6.75 -19.31 -27.53
N LEU A 571 -7.32 -18.21 -27.04
CA LEU A 571 -7.00 -17.67 -25.71
C LEU A 571 -7.37 -18.64 -24.58
N LYS A 572 -8.52 -19.33 -24.66
CA LYS A 572 -8.90 -20.37 -23.69
C LYS A 572 -7.92 -21.54 -23.71
N GLU A 573 -7.58 -22.08 -24.89
CA GLU A 573 -6.58 -23.14 -25.03
C GLU A 573 -5.19 -22.72 -24.52
N TYR A 574 -4.80 -21.45 -24.73
CA TYR A 574 -3.55 -20.90 -24.23
C TYR A 574 -3.56 -20.78 -22.69
N GLN A 575 -4.69 -20.37 -22.10
CA GLN A 575 -4.85 -20.29 -20.65
C GLN A 575 -4.85 -21.67 -20.00
N GLU A 576 -5.55 -22.66 -20.58
CA GLU A 576 -5.55 -24.04 -20.07
C GLU A 576 -4.13 -24.65 -20.07
N ALA A 577 -3.31 -24.37 -21.09
CA ALA A 577 -1.91 -24.75 -21.12
C ALA A 577 -1.04 -24.00 -20.08
N CYS A 578 -1.35 -22.73 -19.78
CA CYS A 578 -0.70 -21.99 -18.70
C CYS A 578 -1.10 -22.51 -17.30
N ASP A 579 -2.34 -22.94 -17.13
CA ASP A 579 -2.83 -23.57 -15.91
C ASP A 579 -2.14 -24.92 -15.68
N ASP A 580 -1.92 -25.74 -16.73
CA ASP A 580 -1.09 -26.95 -16.62
C ASP A 580 0.36 -26.66 -16.24
N ILE A 581 0.96 -25.59 -16.77
CA ILE A 581 2.30 -25.13 -16.35
C ILE A 581 2.29 -24.69 -14.88
N LYS A 582 1.22 -24.02 -14.41
CA LYS A 582 1.03 -23.61 -13.00
C LYS A 582 0.90 -24.84 -12.07
N VAL A 583 0.15 -25.88 -12.47
CA VAL A 583 0.05 -27.17 -11.74
C VAL A 583 1.43 -27.83 -11.62
N ASN A 584 2.09 -28.09 -12.76
CA ASN A 584 3.40 -28.76 -12.80
C ASN A 584 4.47 -28.00 -11.99
N ARG A 585 4.43 -26.67 -12.01
CA ARG A 585 5.28 -25.81 -11.18
C ARG A 585 4.99 -26.02 -9.69
N TRP A 586 3.74 -25.84 -9.25
CA TRP A 586 3.41 -25.99 -7.82
C TRP A 586 3.65 -27.41 -7.29
N GLU A 587 3.47 -28.45 -8.10
CA GLU A 587 3.83 -29.81 -7.68
C GLU A 587 5.35 -29.96 -7.49
N SER A 588 6.13 -29.34 -8.37
CA SER A 588 7.59 -29.28 -8.23
C SER A 588 8.03 -28.43 -7.04
N ASP A 589 7.25 -27.42 -6.68
CA ASP A 589 7.47 -26.58 -5.50
C ASP A 589 7.19 -27.37 -4.21
N VAL A 590 6.11 -28.18 -4.14
CA VAL A 590 5.88 -29.15 -3.06
C VAL A 590 7.06 -30.12 -2.95
N ARG A 591 7.45 -30.75 -4.06
CA ARG A 591 8.58 -31.70 -4.11
C ARG A 591 9.89 -31.06 -3.61
N LEU A 592 10.14 -29.79 -3.91
CA LEU A 592 11.30 -29.04 -3.40
C LEU A 592 11.20 -28.83 -1.88
N ILE A 593 10.07 -28.31 -1.39
CA ILE A 593 9.83 -28.03 0.03
C ILE A 593 9.97 -29.31 0.88
N THR A 594 9.45 -30.44 0.41
CA THR A 594 9.61 -31.74 1.07
C THR A 594 11.05 -32.28 0.98
N LYS A 595 11.71 -32.17 -0.18
CA LYS A 595 13.07 -32.69 -0.41
C LYS A 595 14.12 -31.97 0.44
N GLU A 596 14.08 -30.64 0.47
CA GLU A 596 15.03 -29.83 1.26
C GLU A 596 14.66 -29.76 2.75
N ARG A 597 13.65 -30.53 3.18
CA ARG A 597 13.20 -30.66 4.59
C ARG A 597 12.88 -29.31 5.24
N ILE A 598 12.14 -28.48 4.53
CA ILE A 598 11.69 -27.19 5.04
C ILE A 598 10.79 -27.40 6.27
N GLU A 599 11.10 -26.66 7.32
CA GLU A 599 10.50 -26.81 8.66
C GLU A 599 9.36 -25.81 8.88
N ILE A 600 9.51 -24.59 8.32
CA ILE A 600 8.51 -23.51 8.39
C ILE A 600 8.27 -22.94 6.99
N VAL A 601 6.99 -22.77 6.64
CA VAL A 601 6.55 -22.03 5.45
C VAL A 601 5.81 -20.77 5.90
N GLY A 602 6.46 -19.62 5.72
CA GLY A 602 5.95 -18.30 6.07
C GLY A 602 5.23 -17.62 4.90
N CYS A 603 4.08 -17.01 5.16
CA CYS A 603 3.30 -16.24 4.18
C CYS A 603 2.49 -15.12 4.86
N THR A 604 1.92 -14.19 4.08
CA THR A 604 0.89 -13.30 4.63
C THR A 604 -0.46 -14.00 4.69
N THR A 605 -1.42 -13.49 5.47
CA THR A 605 -2.83 -13.95 5.50
C THR A 605 -3.50 -13.94 4.12
N THR A 606 -3.06 -13.03 3.24
CA THR A 606 -3.45 -13.03 1.81
C THR A 606 -2.70 -14.11 1.03
N GLY A 607 -1.41 -14.33 1.32
CA GLY A 607 -0.62 -15.44 0.80
C GLY A 607 -1.21 -16.81 1.11
N LEU A 608 -1.78 -17.00 2.31
CA LEU A 608 -2.40 -18.23 2.78
C LEU A 608 -3.57 -18.68 1.88
N SER A 609 -4.41 -17.73 1.44
CA SER A 609 -5.47 -17.99 0.47
C SER A 609 -4.94 -18.02 -0.98
N LYS A 610 -3.97 -17.17 -1.33
CA LYS A 610 -3.37 -17.09 -2.69
C LYS A 610 -2.62 -18.35 -3.11
N TYR A 611 -1.91 -18.96 -2.17
CA TYR A 611 -1.13 -20.18 -2.38
C TYR A 611 -1.86 -21.42 -1.82
N ARG A 612 -3.18 -21.35 -1.61
CA ARG A 612 -3.96 -22.39 -0.93
C ARG A 612 -3.74 -23.78 -1.51
N GLY A 613 -3.73 -23.93 -2.84
CA GLY A 613 -3.48 -25.24 -3.48
C GLY A 613 -2.07 -25.79 -3.21
N LEU A 614 -1.05 -24.93 -3.14
CA LEU A 614 0.31 -25.30 -2.76
C LEU A 614 0.40 -25.70 -1.28
N ILE A 615 -0.19 -24.88 -0.40
CA ILE A 615 -0.13 -25.10 1.06
C ILE A 615 -0.93 -26.33 1.47
N ALA A 616 -2.14 -26.53 0.94
CA ALA A 616 -2.93 -27.73 1.21
C ALA A 616 -2.23 -29.01 0.71
N ALA A 617 -1.49 -28.94 -0.39
CA ALA A 617 -0.74 -30.08 -0.94
C ALA A 617 0.51 -30.45 -0.13
N LEU A 618 0.98 -29.58 0.78
CA LEU A 618 2.00 -29.92 1.80
C LEU A 618 1.41 -30.72 2.99
N LYS A 619 0.09 -30.89 3.04
CA LYS A 619 -0.67 -31.54 4.14
C LYS A 619 -0.19 -31.10 5.55
N PRO A 620 -0.14 -29.78 5.84
CA PRO A 620 0.36 -29.27 7.12
C PRO A 620 -0.54 -29.71 8.28
N ARG A 621 0.08 -30.00 9.42
CA ARG A 621 -0.59 -30.38 10.67
C ARG A 621 -0.85 -29.19 11.60
N ILE A 622 -0.01 -28.16 11.52
CA ILE A 622 -0.03 -27.00 12.43
C ILE A 622 -0.07 -25.72 11.60
N LEU A 623 -1.03 -24.84 11.90
CA LEU A 623 -1.16 -23.49 11.33
C LEU A 623 -1.12 -22.46 12.48
N MET A 624 -0.12 -21.57 12.45
CA MET A 624 -0.05 -20.40 13.33
C MET A 624 -0.39 -19.13 12.54
N ILE A 625 -1.22 -18.26 13.13
CA ILE A 625 -1.56 -16.95 12.58
C ILE A 625 -1.20 -15.88 13.61
N GLU A 626 -0.26 -14.99 13.27
CA GLU A 626 0.07 -13.80 14.06
C GLU A 626 -0.74 -12.58 13.58
N GLU A 627 -1.13 -11.72 14.53
CA GLU A 627 -2.12 -10.66 14.36
C GLU A 627 -3.45 -11.17 13.75
N ALA A 628 -3.85 -12.36 14.19
CA ALA A 628 -5.12 -13.00 13.87
C ALA A 628 -6.35 -12.15 14.24
N ALA A 629 -6.19 -11.17 15.13
CA ALA A 629 -7.22 -10.19 15.51
C ALA A 629 -7.51 -9.13 14.43
N GLU A 630 -6.50 -8.79 13.61
CA GLU A 630 -6.60 -7.86 12.47
C GLU A 630 -6.91 -8.63 11.17
N THR A 631 -6.95 -9.96 11.22
CA THR A 631 -7.20 -10.83 10.07
C THR A 631 -8.70 -11.07 9.90
N ARG A 632 -9.23 -10.88 8.68
CA ARG A 632 -10.64 -11.18 8.36
C ARG A 632 -10.95 -12.66 8.60
N GLU A 633 -12.12 -12.94 9.17
CA GLU A 633 -12.56 -14.31 9.45
C GLU A 633 -12.57 -15.20 8.19
N ALA A 634 -13.07 -14.69 7.06
CA ALA A 634 -13.06 -15.38 5.77
C ALA A 634 -11.67 -15.90 5.35
N ASN A 635 -10.59 -15.14 5.55
CA ASN A 635 -9.23 -15.56 5.21
C ASN A 635 -8.80 -16.79 6.02
N ILE A 636 -9.10 -16.80 7.33
CA ILE A 636 -8.76 -17.92 8.23
C ILE A 636 -9.61 -19.15 7.87
N SER A 637 -10.93 -18.98 7.74
CA SER A 637 -11.86 -20.06 7.38
C SER A 637 -11.56 -20.67 6.01
N SER A 638 -11.02 -19.88 5.06
CA SER A 638 -10.57 -20.37 3.74
C SER A 638 -9.38 -21.36 3.83
N ALA A 639 -8.65 -21.34 4.94
CA ALA A 639 -7.38 -22.05 5.16
C ALA A 639 -7.47 -23.22 6.16
N LEU A 640 -8.69 -23.61 6.59
CA LEU A 640 -8.90 -24.75 7.47
C LEU A 640 -8.77 -26.08 6.70
N TYR A 641 -7.54 -26.47 6.41
CA TYR A 641 -7.22 -27.69 5.66
C TYR A 641 -7.61 -28.96 6.44
N PRO A 642 -8.11 -30.03 5.79
CA PRO A 642 -8.45 -31.30 6.46
C PRO A 642 -7.28 -32.02 7.14
N SER A 643 -6.04 -31.63 6.84
CA SER A 643 -4.82 -32.17 7.46
C SER A 643 -4.46 -31.52 8.81
N LEU A 644 -5.12 -30.43 9.20
CA LEU A 644 -4.77 -29.70 10.41
C LEU A 644 -5.17 -30.49 11.67
N ASP A 645 -4.19 -30.68 12.55
CA ASP A 645 -4.34 -31.14 13.93
C ASP A 645 -4.33 -29.99 14.93
N GLN A 646 -3.85 -28.80 14.51
CA GLN A 646 -3.74 -27.63 15.37
C GLN A 646 -3.88 -26.31 14.60
N VAL A 647 -4.60 -25.36 15.20
CA VAL A 647 -4.66 -23.95 14.79
C VAL A 647 -4.31 -23.07 15.99
N VAL A 648 -3.34 -22.17 15.82
CA VAL A 648 -2.90 -21.20 16.84
C VAL A 648 -3.21 -19.80 16.34
N LEU A 649 -4.03 -19.06 17.09
CA LEU A 649 -4.41 -17.68 16.78
C LEU A 649 -3.78 -16.75 17.82
N VAL A 650 -2.75 -16.01 17.40
CA VAL A 650 -2.04 -15.03 18.24
C VAL A 650 -2.43 -13.63 17.79
N GLY A 651 -2.87 -12.78 18.70
CA GLY A 651 -3.33 -11.45 18.34
C GLY A 651 -3.78 -10.62 19.53
N ASP A 652 -4.54 -9.57 19.24
CA ASP A 652 -5.07 -8.68 20.26
C ASP A 652 -6.34 -7.95 19.81
N HIS A 653 -7.51 -8.45 20.21
CA HIS A 653 -8.83 -7.94 19.80
C HIS A 653 -9.15 -6.51 20.29
N GLN A 654 -8.27 -5.90 21.08
CA GLN A 654 -8.39 -4.52 21.54
C GLN A 654 -7.46 -3.56 20.77
N GLN A 655 -6.60 -4.07 19.90
CA GLN A 655 -5.89 -3.28 18.87
C GLN A 655 -6.68 -3.34 17.55
N LEU A 656 -6.08 -2.98 16.40
CA LEU A 656 -6.86 -2.81 15.16
C LEU A 656 -7.63 -4.06 14.74
N VAL A 657 -8.85 -3.81 14.26
CA VAL A 657 -9.75 -4.76 13.62
C VAL A 657 -9.47 -4.87 12.12
N PRO A 658 -9.90 -5.95 11.43
CA PRO A 658 -9.73 -6.09 10.00
C PRO A 658 -10.36 -4.91 9.24
N SER A 659 -9.68 -4.39 8.22
CA SER A 659 -10.22 -3.34 7.36
C SER A 659 -11.40 -3.86 6.51
N VAL A 660 -12.39 -2.99 6.30
CA VAL A 660 -13.56 -3.23 5.44
C VAL A 660 -13.77 -1.96 4.62
N ASP A 661 -13.78 -2.07 3.30
CA ASP A 661 -13.88 -0.95 2.35
C ASP A 661 -15.33 -0.46 2.21
N VAL A 662 -16.30 -1.38 2.21
CA VAL A 662 -17.74 -1.05 2.26
C VAL A 662 -18.17 -0.96 3.73
N ARG A 663 -18.11 0.25 4.28
CA ARG A 663 -18.40 0.60 5.69
C ARG A 663 -19.66 -0.07 6.27
N GLU A 664 -20.70 -0.22 5.46
CA GLU A 664 -21.98 -0.82 5.85
C GLU A 664 -21.85 -2.30 6.22
N LEU A 665 -20.93 -3.05 5.59
CA LEU A 665 -20.62 -4.45 5.95
C LEU A 665 -19.84 -4.57 7.26
N GLY A 666 -19.19 -3.49 7.69
CA GLY A 666 -18.47 -3.43 8.96
C GLY A 666 -19.38 -3.36 10.20
N ARG A 667 -20.70 -3.23 10.01
CA ARG A 667 -21.71 -3.02 11.06
C ARG A 667 -22.68 -4.19 11.15
N GLU A 668 -23.49 -4.21 12.21
CA GLU A 668 -24.65 -5.08 12.31
C GLU A 668 -25.57 -4.91 11.08
N PRO A 669 -26.08 -6.00 10.46
CA PRO A 669 -25.94 -7.41 10.88
C PRO A 669 -24.65 -8.11 10.42
N TYR A 670 -23.90 -7.55 9.48
CA TYR A 670 -22.81 -8.24 8.76
C TYR A 670 -21.50 -8.39 9.54
N ASN A 671 -21.13 -7.36 10.33
CA ASN A 671 -20.04 -7.38 11.30
C ASN A 671 -18.66 -7.82 10.74
N MET A 672 -18.31 -7.50 9.49
CA MET A 672 -17.03 -7.89 8.87
C MET A 672 -15.76 -7.34 9.57
N HIS A 673 -15.91 -6.36 10.46
CA HIS A 673 -14.83 -5.91 11.36
C HIS A 673 -14.56 -6.87 12.54
N VAL A 674 -15.35 -7.93 12.74
CA VAL A 674 -15.07 -8.94 13.76
C VAL A 674 -14.21 -10.04 13.15
N SER A 675 -13.01 -10.23 13.69
CA SER A 675 -12.13 -11.34 13.32
C SER A 675 -12.56 -12.65 14.00
N LEU A 676 -12.14 -13.79 13.46
CA LEU A 676 -12.39 -15.10 14.09
C LEU A 676 -11.83 -15.15 15.52
N PHE A 677 -10.65 -14.55 15.72
CA PHE A 677 -10.04 -14.39 17.04
C PHE A 677 -10.98 -13.65 18.01
N GLU A 678 -11.53 -12.51 17.60
CA GLU A 678 -12.43 -11.70 18.43
C GLU A 678 -13.76 -12.41 18.66
N ARG A 679 -14.33 -13.07 17.64
CA ARG A 679 -15.58 -13.84 17.76
C ARG A 679 -15.44 -14.95 18.80
N LEU A 680 -14.39 -15.76 18.74
CA LEU A 680 -14.15 -16.84 19.70
C LEU A 680 -13.98 -16.31 21.14
N VAL A 681 -13.30 -15.17 21.32
CA VAL A 681 -13.18 -14.52 22.65
C VAL A 681 -14.52 -13.96 23.13
N LYS A 682 -15.34 -13.38 22.25
CA LYS A 682 -16.70 -12.92 22.57
C LYS A 682 -17.60 -14.07 23.03
N LEU A 683 -17.53 -15.21 22.33
CA LEU A 683 -18.23 -16.48 22.63
C LEU A 683 -17.75 -17.22 23.89
N LYS A 684 -16.73 -16.70 24.58
CA LYS A 684 -16.14 -17.25 25.82
C LYS A 684 -15.31 -18.53 25.64
N LEU A 685 -14.78 -18.80 24.43
CA LEU A 685 -13.77 -19.83 24.27
C LEU A 685 -12.57 -19.48 25.16
N PRO A 686 -12.01 -20.43 25.95
CA PRO A 686 -10.85 -20.13 26.78
C PRO A 686 -9.65 -19.65 25.94
N TYR A 687 -8.90 -18.69 26.47
CA TYR A 687 -7.70 -18.12 25.86
C TYR A 687 -6.65 -17.79 26.92
N SER A 688 -5.37 -17.87 26.57
CA SER A 688 -4.29 -17.36 27.45
C SER A 688 -4.07 -15.88 27.16
N MET A 689 -4.00 -15.06 28.22
CA MET A 689 -3.65 -13.64 28.12
C MET A 689 -2.24 -13.41 28.65
N LEU A 690 -1.35 -12.85 27.84
CA LEU A 690 -0.03 -12.39 28.29
C LEU A 690 -0.20 -11.17 29.21
N ARG A 691 0.45 -11.18 30.37
CA ARG A 691 0.21 -10.22 31.47
C ARG A 691 1.38 -9.30 31.81
N VAL A 692 2.60 -9.60 31.35
CA VAL A 692 3.83 -8.88 31.76
C VAL A 692 4.43 -8.14 30.57
N GLN A 693 4.33 -6.80 30.57
CA GLN A 693 4.84 -5.95 29.49
C GLN A 693 6.29 -5.50 29.72
N ARG A 694 7.04 -5.39 28.62
CA ARG A 694 8.48 -5.07 28.56
C ARG A 694 8.78 -3.86 27.66
N ARG A 695 7.76 -3.12 27.21
CA ARG A 695 7.85 -1.99 26.26
C ARG A 695 7.98 -0.64 26.97
N MET A 696 7.06 -0.31 27.86
CA MET A 696 6.79 1.08 28.26
C MET A 696 7.06 1.31 29.75
N VAL A 697 7.45 2.53 30.12
CA VAL A 697 7.55 2.90 31.54
C VAL A 697 6.18 2.83 32.25
N PRO A 698 6.13 2.57 33.57
CA PRO A 698 4.86 2.34 34.30
C PRO A 698 3.84 3.48 34.15
N ALA A 699 4.31 4.73 34.01
CA ALA A 699 3.46 5.91 33.79
C ALA A 699 2.63 5.84 32.50
N ILE A 700 3.15 5.18 31.46
CA ILE A 700 2.48 4.98 30.17
C ILE A 700 1.64 3.70 30.23
N ARG A 701 2.13 2.64 30.90
CA ARG A 701 1.36 1.41 31.15
C ARG A 701 0.06 1.68 31.91
N GLU A 702 0.07 2.62 32.86
CA GLU A 702 -1.15 3.04 33.57
C GLU A 702 -2.22 3.68 32.66
N VAL A 703 -1.83 4.30 31.53
CA VAL A 703 -2.78 4.77 30.52
C VAL A 703 -3.36 3.56 29.76
N VAL A 704 -2.49 2.62 29.36
CA VAL A 704 -2.88 1.39 28.65
C VAL A 704 -3.73 0.45 29.52
N ASN A 705 -3.66 0.54 30.85
CA ASN A 705 -4.57 -0.17 31.77
C ASN A 705 -6.06 0.21 31.59
N ALA A 706 -6.38 1.34 30.95
CA ALA A 706 -7.76 1.69 30.57
C ALA A 706 -8.40 0.67 29.62
N PHE A 707 -7.56 -0.06 28.87
CA PHE A 707 -7.93 -1.17 27.99
C PHE A 707 -7.64 -2.52 28.66
N TYR A 708 -6.47 -2.67 29.31
CA TYR A 708 -6.02 -3.93 29.92
C TYR A 708 -5.81 -3.84 31.45
N PRO A 709 -6.85 -3.92 32.29
CA PRO A 709 -6.73 -3.82 33.75
C PRO A 709 -5.80 -4.86 34.43
N LYS A 710 -5.44 -5.94 33.73
CA LYS A 710 -4.56 -7.02 34.22
C LYS A 710 -3.10 -6.88 33.78
N LEU A 711 -2.72 -5.79 33.10
CA LEU A 711 -1.38 -5.59 32.57
C LEU A 711 -0.41 -5.14 33.68
N THR A 712 0.76 -5.78 33.74
CA THR A 712 1.80 -5.58 34.77
C THR A 712 3.17 -5.36 34.14
N ASP A 713 4.11 -4.77 34.88
CA ASP A 713 5.41 -4.34 34.37
C ASP A 713 6.51 -5.37 34.65
N HIS A 714 7.38 -5.64 33.67
CA HIS A 714 8.61 -6.40 33.88
C HIS A 714 9.67 -5.54 34.59
N SER A 715 10.56 -6.14 35.38
CA SER A 715 11.62 -5.41 36.11
C SER A 715 12.49 -4.51 35.19
N SER A 716 12.72 -4.93 33.95
CA SER A 716 13.53 -4.20 32.97
C SER A 716 12.94 -2.86 32.48
N VAL A 717 11.68 -2.50 32.80
CA VAL A 717 11.13 -1.16 32.45
C VAL A 717 11.37 -0.11 33.54
N TYR A 718 11.91 -0.52 34.69
CA TYR A 718 12.29 0.36 35.80
C TYR A 718 13.78 0.75 35.78
N ASP A 719 14.58 0.04 34.98
CA ASP A 719 16.01 0.28 34.79
C ASP A 719 16.24 1.52 33.90
N PRO A 720 16.92 2.58 34.38
CA PRO A 720 17.18 3.79 33.60
C PRO A 720 18.04 3.60 32.35
N ASP A 721 18.91 2.57 32.30
CA ASP A 721 19.72 2.30 31.10
C ASP A 721 18.85 1.70 29.99
N ASN A 722 17.85 0.90 30.39
CA ASN A 722 16.81 0.39 29.50
C ASN A 722 15.74 1.45 29.18
N ARG A 723 15.39 2.35 30.11
CA ARG A 723 14.33 3.36 29.97
C ARG A 723 14.80 4.75 30.46
N PRO A 724 15.66 5.43 29.69
CA PRO A 724 16.22 6.72 30.10
C PRO A 724 15.15 7.81 30.19
N PRO A 725 15.12 8.62 31.28
CA PRO A 725 14.21 9.75 31.42
C PRO A 725 14.39 10.78 30.30
N ILE A 726 13.27 11.33 29.79
CA ILE A 726 13.30 12.23 28.64
C ILE A 726 14.04 13.55 28.96
N PRO A 727 15.14 13.88 28.24
CA PRO A 727 15.86 15.13 28.39
C PRO A 727 14.96 16.35 28.31
N GLY A 728 15.11 17.26 29.28
CA GLY A 728 14.38 18.52 29.31
C GLY A 728 12.93 18.43 29.83
N MET A 729 12.43 17.26 30.20
CA MET A 729 11.05 17.10 30.71
C MET A 729 10.95 16.93 32.23
N GLY A 730 12.03 17.16 32.98
CA GLY A 730 11.99 17.19 34.46
C GLY A 730 11.50 15.88 35.11
N GLY A 731 11.74 14.74 34.46
CA GLY A 731 11.24 13.43 34.89
C GLY A 731 9.82 13.07 34.42
N LYS A 732 9.13 13.96 33.70
CA LYS A 732 7.78 13.70 33.17
C LYS A 732 7.82 12.91 31.86
N SER A 733 7.72 11.59 31.96
CA SER A 733 7.48 10.68 30.82
C SER A 733 6.04 10.70 30.27
N LEU A 734 5.12 11.46 30.88
CA LEU A 734 3.73 11.57 30.46
C LEU A 734 3.27 13.03 30.54
N TRP A 735 2.62 13.53 29.49
CA TRP A 735 1.87 14.80 29.54
C TRP A 735 0.78 14.87 28.45
N TRP A 736 -0.28 15.64 28.73
CA TRP A 736 -1.31 16.03 27.77
C TRP A 736 -1.34 17.57 27.72
N PHE A 737 -1.03 18.13 26.56
CA PHE A 737 -1.21 19.54 26.25
C PHE A 737 -2.63 19.74 25.70
N ASP A 738 -3.51 20.30 26.54
CA ASP A 738 -4.90 20.57 26.19
C ASP A 738 -5.02 21.94 25.50
N HIS A 739 -5.77 22.03 24.41
CA HIS A 739 -5.85 23.25 23.60
C HIS A 739 -7.15 23.41 22.82
N GLU A 740 -7.49 24.66 22.50
CA GLU A 740 -8.67 25.03 21.71
C GLU A 740 -8.33 25.40 20.24
N GLY A 741 -7.09 25.10 19.80
CA GLY A 741 -6.59 25.37 18.44
C GLY A 741 -7.51 24.87 17.31
N GLN A 742 -7.59 25.61 16.21
CA GLN A 742 -8.71 25.47 15.27
C GLN A 742 -8.48 24.35 14.23
N GLU A 743 -9.34 23.33 14.22
CA GLU A 743 -9.33 22.31 13.17
C GLU A 743 -9.68 22.90 11.79
N ARG A 744 -8.99 22.42 10.76
CA ARG A 744 -9.25 22.71 9.35
C ARG A 744 -9.52 21.40 8.62
N GLN A 745 -10.55 21.37 7.77
CA GLN A 745 -10.74 20.30 6.80
C GLN A 745 -9.97 20.65 5.52
N ASN A 746 -9.22 19.70 4.97
CA ASN A 746 -8.51 19.90 3.72
C ASN A 746 -9.50 19.89 2.54
N ALA A 747 -9.21 20.64 1.46
CA ALA A 747 -10.14 20.77 0.33
C ALA A 747 -10.30 19.46 -0.48
N ASN A 748 -9.20 18.74 -0.67
CA ASN A 748 -9.09 17.60 -1.59
C ASN A 748 -9.42 16.24 -0.95
N ASP A 749 -9.78 16.19 0.34
CA ASP A 749 -9.85 14.92 1.09
C ASP A 749 -10.72 15.06 2.35
N PHE A 750 -11.29 13.96 2.88
CA PHE A 750 -12.00 13.96 4.17
C PHE A 750 -11.04 14.01 5.39
N SER A 751 -9.81 14.47 5.19
CA SER A 751 -8.77 14.59 6.21
C SER A 751 -8.80 15.95 6.91
N PHE A 752 -8.48 15.93 8.20
CA PHE A 752 -8.40 17.10 9.05
C PHE A 752 -6.93 17.44 9.36
N SER A 753 -6.67 18.70 9.64
CA SER A 753 -5.38 19.21 10.15
C SER A 753 -5.62 20.30 11.20
N ASN A 754 -4.67 20.51 12.11
CA ASN A 754 -4.73 21.52 13.16
C ASN A 754 -3.39 22.27 13.18
N PRO A 755 -3.32 23.48 12.59
CA PRO A 755 -2.05 24.20 12.45
C PRO A 755 -1.44 24.65 13.77
N ASP A 756 -2.26 25.06 14.73
CA ASP A 756 -1.81 25.55 16.04
C ASP A 756 -1.15 24.42 16.84
N GLU A 757 -1.79 23.25 16.81
CA GLU A 757 -1.27 21.99 17.34
C GLU A 757 0.03 21.57 16.64
N ALA A 758 0.08 21.64 15.30
CA ALA A 758 1.25 21.29 14.51
C ALA A 758 2.46 22.23 14.76
N ASP A 759 2.23 23.54 14.91
CA ASP A 759 3.29 24.49 15.30
C ASP A 759 3.79 24.26 16.73
N MET A 760 2.89 23.86 17.65
CA MET A 760 3.26 23.51 19.02
C MET A 760 4.09 22.22 19.07
N ILE A 761 3.71 21.21 18.28
CA ILE A 761 4.45 19.95 18.13
C ILE A 761 5.85 20.19 17.55
N VAL A 762 5.99 20.93 16.44
CA VAL A 762 7.30 21.20 15.81
C VAL A 762 8.22 21.99 16.76
N GLY A 763 7.69 22.98 17.47
CA GLY A 763 8.45 23.68 18.51
C GLY A 763 8.90 22.78 19.66
N PHE A 764 8.10 21.77 20.03
CA PHE A 764 8.48 20.78 21.03
C PHE A 764 9.53 19.77 20.51
N VAL A 765 9.45 19.33 19.26
CA VAL A 765 10.50 18.53 18.60
C VAL A 765 11.82 19.29 18.63
N ARG A 766 11.82 20.58 18.24
CA ARG A 766 13.00 21.45 18.36
C ARG A 766 13.55 21.49 19.78
N TYR A 767 12.70 21.68 20.79
CA TYR A 767 13.11 21.70 22.19
C TYR A 767 13.76 20.38 22.65
N LEU A 768 13.20 19.23 22.26
CA LEU A 768 13.74 17.91 22.60
C LEU A 768 15.09 17.66 21.92
N VAL A 769 15.23 17.97 20.62
CA VAL A 769 16.50 17.84 19.88
C VAL A 769 17.56 18.78 20.44
N GLN A 770 17.20 20.03 20.79
CA GLN A 770 18.10 20.95 21.50
C GLN A 770 18.56 20.43 22.87
N ASN A 771 17.74 19.60 23.54
CA ASN A 771 18.09 18.98 24.83
C ASN A 771 18.85 17.65 24.70
N GLY A 772 19.17 17.21 23.47
CA GLY A 772 19.94 15.98 23.21
C GLY A 772 19.08 14.72 23.06
N VAL A 773 17.83 14.84 22.60
CA VAL A 773 17.07 13.71 22.05
C VAL A 773 17.40 13.55 20.58
N ASP A 774 17.77 12.35 20.16
CA ASP A 774 18.03 12.03 18.76
C ASP A 774 16.73 12.10 17.93
N PRO A 775 16.70 12.75 16.75
CA PRO A 775 15.55 12.75 15.85
C PRO A 775 14.97 11.36 15.54
N GLU A 776 15.80 10.31 15.40
CA GLU A 776 15.31 8.94 15.11
C GLU A 776 14.54 8.34 16.29
N ARG A 777 14.76 8.84 17.52
CA ARG A 777 14.07 8.42 18.76
C ARG A 777 12.72 9.12 18.99
N ILE A 778 12.27 9.95 18.05
CA ILE A 778 11.01 10.69 18.11
C ILE A 778 10.10 10.26 16.94
N THR A 779 8.93 9.69 17.26
CA THR A 779 7.85 9.48 16.28
C THR A 779 6.67 10.41 16.61
N ILE A 780 6.08 10.99 15.57
CA ILE A 780 4.86 11.80 15.64
C ILE A 780 3.72 11.00 15.02
N LEU A 781 2.68 10.75 15.80
CA LEU A 781 1.51 9.97 15.40
C LEU A 781 0.28 10.85 15.34
N THR A 782 -0.57 10.61 14.34
CA THR A 782 -1.86 11.31 14.21
C THR A 782 -2.93 10.44 13.56
N PHE A 783 -4.20 10.80 13.72
CA PHE A 783 -5.32 10.08 13.14
C PHE A 783 -5.61 10.48 11.68
N TYR A 784 -4.99 11.55 11.16
CA TYR A 784 -5.35 12.14 9.86
C TYR A 784 -4.15 12.39 8.94
N LYS A 785 -4.22 11.92 7.70
CA LYS A 785 -3.18 12.14 6.66
C LYS A 785 -2.92 13.64 6.39
N GLY A 786 -3.96 14.48 6.49
CA GLY A 786 -3.82 15.93 6.37
C GLY A 786 -2.88 16.55 7.40
N GLN A 787 -2.90 16.04 8.64
CA GLN A 787 -2.00 16.47 9.71
C GLN A 787 -0.57 15.92 9.51
N VAL A 788 -0.41 14.68 9.02
CA VAL A 788 0.92 14.13 8.65
C VAL A 788 1.62 15.06 7.66
N ALA A 789 0.92 15.45 6.58
CA ALA A 789 1.45 16.36 5.57
C ALA A 789 1.83 17.73 6.14
N LEU A 790 0.98 18.31 6.99
CA LEU A 790 1.21 19.63 7.60
C LEU A 790 2.39 19.65 8.58
N ILE A 791 2.54 18.60 9.41
CA ILE A 791 3.66 18.48 10.35
C ILE A 791 4.97 18.25 9.57
N MET A 792 4.97 17.39 8.56
CA MET A 792 6.13 17.19 7.66
C MET A 792 6.56 18.49 6.95
N GLU A 793 5.61 19.28 6.47
CA GLU A 793 5.86 20.59 5.86
C GLU A 793 6.50 21.58 6.85
N LYS A 794 6.02 21.61 8.10
CA LYS A 794 6.56 22.48 9.16
C LYS A 794 7.96 22.04 9.62
N LEU A 795 8.19 20.73 9.82
CA LEU A 795 9.52 20.18 10.15
C LEU A 795 10.56 20.51 9.08
N ARG A 796 10.21 20.34 7.80
CA ARG A 796 11.10 20.66 6.66
C ARG A 796 11.37 22.16 6.48
N ARG A 797 10.58 23.06 7.09
CA ARG A 797 10.86 24.51 7.13
C ARG A 797 11.65 24.96 8.35
N ASP A 798 11.88 24.10 9.32
CA ASP A 798 12.68 24.41 10.51
C ASP A 798 14.17 24.21 10.21
N LEU A 799 14.86 25.28 9.85
CA LEU A 799 16.30 25.27 9.51
C LEU A 799 17.19 24.62 10.59
N TYR A 800 16.82 24.69 11.88
CA TYR A 800 17.60 24.02 12.93
C TYR A 800 17.42 22.49 12.87
N LEU A 801 16.19 22.02 12.61
CA LEU A 801 15.87 20.60 12.50
C LEU A 801 16.35 20.00 11.18
N GLU A 802 16.30 20.76 10.07
CA GLU A 802 16.89 20.33 8.80
C GLU A 802 18.41 20.18 8.90
N LEU A 803 19.12 21.10 9.58
CA LEU A 803 20.57 21.01 9.80
C LEU A 803 20.98 19.87 10.74
N LYS A 804 20.16 19.50 11.73
CA LYS A 804 20.47 18.39 12.66
C LYS A 804 19.91 17.03 12.18
N ASN A 805 19.06 16.98 11.15
CA ASN A 805 18.64 15.75 10.45
C ASN A 805 18.71 15.95 8.90
N PRO A 806 19.93 16.04 8.33
CA PRO A 806 20.11 16.32 6.90
C PRO A 806 19.65 15.19 5.98
N LEU A 807 19.47 13.97 6.51
CA LEU A 807 18.90 12.82 5.79
C LEU A 807 17.36 12.82 5.77
N LYS A 808 16.72 13.83 6.38
CA LYS A 808 15.26 14.10 6.32
C LYS A 808 14.34 12.99 6.82
N LYS A 809 14.88 11.96 7.50
CA LYS A 809 14.17 10.83 8.10
C LYS A 809 13.32 11.23 9.31
N TRP A 810 12.25 11.99 9.10
CA TRP A 810 11.28 12.34 10.15
C TRP A 810 10.18 11.27 10.23
N SER A 811 10.04 10.60 11.38
CA SER A 811 8.97 9.62 11.56
C SER A 811 7.65 10.33 11.92
N VAL A 812 6.89 10.72 10.89
CA VAL A 812 5.52 11.26 11.02
C VAL A 812 4.56 10.33 10.30
N ARG A 813 3.68 9.65 11.05
CA ARG A 813 2.87 8.54 10.56
C ARG A 813 1.42 8.64 11.03
N THR A 814 0.50 7.98 10.34
CA THR A 814 -0.84 7.74 10.91
C THR A 814 -0.77 6.67 11.99
N VAL A 815 -1.70 6.69 12.95
CA VAL A 815 -1.81 5.67 14.01
C VAL A 815 -1.87 4.26 13.41
N ASP A 816 -2.71 4.06 12.39
CA ASP A 816 -2.83 2.78 11.67
C ASP A 816 -1.52 2.39 10.98
N GLY A 817 -0.89 3.37 10.33
CA GLY A 817 0.37 3.21 9.62
C GLY A 817 1.61 3.13 10.50
N PHE A 818 1.46 2.91 11.82
CA PHE A 818 2.54 2.67 12.79
C PHE A 818 2.19 1.50 13.74
N GLN A 819 1.31 0.59 13.30
CA GLN A 819 1.06 -0.67 14.01
C GLN A 819 2.31 -1.58 13.96
N GLY A 820 2.46 -2.45 14.96
CA GLY A 820 3.68 -3.24 15.20
C GLY A 820 4.81 -2.42 15.83
N GLU A 821 5.15 -1.30 15.18
CA GLU A 821 6.23 -0.36 15.55
C GLU A 821 6.10 0.20 16.99
N GLU A 822 7.22 0.66 17.54
CA GLU A 822 7.38 1.37 18.81
C GLU A 822 8.55 2.36 18.74
N ASN A 823 8.55 3.43 19.54
CA ASN A 823 9.69 4.34 19.65
C ASN A 823 9.81 4.91 21.08
N ASP A 824 10.95 5.51 21.42
CA ASP A 824 11.22 6.04 22.76
C ASP A 824 10.33 7.23 23.11
N VAL A 825 10.19 8.20 22.21
CA VAL A 825 9.30 9.36 22.37
C VAL A 825 8.19 9.31 21.32
N ILE A 826 6.94 9.35 21.78
CA ILE A 826 5.76 9.50 20.92
C ILE A 826 5.10 10.85 21.19
N LEU A 827 4.90 11.63 20.12
CA LEU A 827 4.06 12.83 20.12
C LEU A 827 2.73 12.47 19.44
N LEU A 828 1.64 12.39 20.20
CA LEU A 828 0.32 11.95 19.71
C LEU A 828 -0.58 13.17 19.45
N SER A 829 -0.81 13.47 18.17
CA SER A 829 -1.62 14.58 17.66
C SER A 829 -3.06 14.13 17.38
N LEU A 830 -4.01 14.66 18.15
CA LEU A 830 -5.42 14.31 18.05
C LEU A 830 -6.19 15.18 17.04
N VAL A 831 -5.70 16.38 16.68
CA VAL A 831 -6.26 17.27 15.63
C VAL A 831 -7.61 17.92 15.93
N ARG A 832 -8.59 17.16 16.43
CA ARG A 832 -10.01 17.55 16.40
C ARG A 832 -10.42 18.39 17.60
N THR A 833 -11.20 19.43 17.32
CA THR A 833 -11.74 20.39 18.29
C THR A 833 -13.24 20.70 18.10
N LEU A 834 -13.90 20.08 17.10
CA LEU A 834 -15.37 20.17 16.91
C LEU A 834 -16.13 18.88 17.25
N GLY A 835 -15.49 17.71 17.08
CA GLY A 835 -16.04 16.40 17.42
C GLY A 835 -15.05 15.26 17.13
N PRO A 836 -15.14 14.11 17.83
CA PRO A 836 -14.07 13.10 17.86
C PRO A 836 -13.77 12.44 16.50
N GLY A 837 -14.79 12.22 15.68
CA GLY A 837 -14.62 11.51 14.40
C GLY A 837 -13.95 10.14 14.59
N PHE A 838 -12.95 9.83 13.76
CA PHE A 838 -12.22 8.55 13.79
C PHE A 838 -11.37 8.32 15.06
N ILE A 839 -11.19 9.33 15.92
CA ILE A 839 -10.50 9.20 17.22
C ILE A 839 -11.37 8.47 18.23
N GLY A 840 -12.71 8.51 18.06
CA GLY A 840 -13.66 7.91 18.99
C GLY A 840 -13.59 6.39 19.08
N ASN A 841 -12.95 5.73 18.11
CA ASN A 841 -12.79 4.29 18.09
C ASN A 841 -11.77 3.80 19.14
N SER A 842 -12.22 2.89 20.01
CA SER A 842 -11.44 2.41 21.15
C SER A 842 -10.13 1.72 20.74
N ASN A 843 -10.19 0.90 19.69
CA ASN A 843 -9.04 0.14 19.17
C ASN A 843 -7.91 1.04 18.68
N ARG A 844 -8.24 2.11 17.94
CA ARG A 844 -7.25 3.11 17.47
C ARG A 844 -6.69 3.94 18.63
N ALA A 845 -7.49 4.28 19.63
CA ALA A 845 -7.02 4.99 20.83
C ALA A 845 -5.98 4.17 21.62
N ASN A 846 -6.24 2.86 21.79
CA ASN A 846 -5.29 1.91 22.37
C ASN A 846 -4.00 1.80 21.53
N VAL A 847 -4.12 1.65 20.21
CA VAL A 847 -2.96 1.59 19.32
C VAL A 847 -2.11 2.85 19.41
N GLY A 848 -2.71 4.05 19.46
CA GLY A 848 -1.99 5.32 19.60
C GLY A 848 -1.31 5.52 20.96
N THR A 849 -1.95 5.09 22.06
CA THR A 849 -1.44 5.28 23.44
C THR A 849 -0.39 4.24 23.88
N SER A 850 -0.10 3.22 23.05
CA SER A 850 0.74 2.07 23.42
C SER A 850 2.05 1.92 22.63
N ARG A 851 2.45 2.95 21.87
CA ARG A 851 3.68 2.97 21.03
C ARG A 851 4.94 3.45 21.74
N ALA A 852 4.79 4.15 22.86
CA ALA A 852 5.88 4.84 23.56
C ALA A 852 6.62 3.91 24.53
N ARG A 853 7.96 3.95 24.48
CA ARG A 853 8.81 3.20 25.42
C ARG A 853 9.17 4.06 26.64
N CYS A 854 9.61 5.31 26.42
CA CYS A 854 10.21 6.17 27.44
C CYS A 854 9.41 7.46 27.73
N GLY A 855 8.70 8.02 26.74
CA GLY A 855 7.91 9.24 26.88
C GLY A 855 6.71 9.32 25.92
N MET A 856 5.54 9.71 26.43
CA MET A 856 4.34 9.95 25.63
C MET A 856 3.77 11.34 25.92
N TYR A 857 3.60 12.13 24.86
CA TYR A 857 3.14 13.50 24.93
C TYR A 857 1.94 13.68 23.99
N VAL A 858 0.76 13.87 24.56
CA VAL A 858 -0.52 14.01 23.82
C VAL A 858 -0.78 15.50 23.57
N PHE A 859 -1.29 15.80 22.38
CA PHE A 859 -1.71 17.13 21.94
C PHE A 859 -3.15 16.99 21.43
N GLY A 860 -4.10 17.65 22.07
CA GLY A 860 -5.50 17.61 21.63
C GLY A 860 -6.48 18.17 22.64
N ASN A 861 -7.68 18.52 22.17
CA ASN A 861 -8.73 19.06 23.02
C ASN A 861 -9.43 17.95 23.83
N SER A 862 -9.29 17.97 25.16
CA SER A 862 -9.89 16.96 26.04
C SER A 862 -11.42 17.00 25.98
N GLN A 863 -11.99 18.21 26.04
CA GLN A 863 -13.44 18.46 26.09
C GLN A 863 -14.16 17.88 24.87
N THR A 864 -13.56 17.95 23.68
CA THR A 864 -14.10 17.42 22.42
C THR A 864 -14.30 15.90 22.46
N LEU A 865 -13.51 15.18 23.25
CA LEU A 865 -13.59 13.72 23.40
C LEU A 865 -14.59 13.28 24.46
N VAL A 866 -14.90 14.15 25.44
CA VAL A 866 -15.79 13.88 26.57
C VAL A 866 -17.11 14.69 26.52
N ARG A 867 -17.43 15.31 25.39
CA ARG A 867 -18.61 16.18 25.22
C ARG A 867 -19.96 15.46 25.19
N ASP A 868 -19.95 14.16 24.89
CA ASP A 868 -21.14 13.32 24.70
C ASP A 868 -20.98 12.03 25.50
N ASP A 869 -21.57 11.99 26.69
CA ASP A 869 -21.50 10.91 27.68
C ASP A 869 -21.93 9.53 27.13
N ILE A 870 -22.69 9.50 26.03
CA ILE A 870 -23.25 8.29 25.42
C ILE A 870 -22.31 7.72 24.34
N SER A 871 -21.31 8.49 23.90
CA SER A 871 -20.44 8.13 22.78
C SER A 871 -19.36 7.06 23.13
N GLU A 872 -18.99 6.23 22.13
CA GLU A 872 -17.83 5.33 22.22
C GLU A 872 -16.55 6.11 22.62
N ALA A 873 -16.42 7.32 22.05
CA ALA A 873 -15.35 8.26 22.33
C ALA A 873 -15.25 8.58 23.83
N TYR A 874 -16.35 9.01 24.47
CA TYR A 874 -16.38 9.28 25.90
C TYR A 874 -16.01 8.02 26.70
N SER A 875 -16.67 6.88 26.41
CA SER A 875 -16.46 5.62 27.13
C SER A 875 -15.01 5.10 27.08
N THR A 876 -14.24 5.53 26.09
CA THR A 876 -12.81 5.26 25.93
C THR A 876 -11.96 6.37 26.58
N TRP A 877 -12.09 7.59 26.07
CA TRP A 877 -11.17 8.69 26.36
C TRP A 877 -11.35 9.26 27.75
N ARG A 878 -12.54 9.17 28.37
CA ARG A 878 -12.72 9.54 29.79
C ARG A 878 -11.79 8.72 30.70
N LYS A 879 -11.72 7.40 30.49
CA LYS A 879 -10.81 6.49 31.23
C LYS A 879 -9.32 6.83 31.01
N VAL A 880 -8.97 7.24 29.79
CA VAL A 880 -7.62 7.69 29.44
C VAL A 880 -7.30 8.99 30.18
N ILE A 881 -8.17 10.00 30.08
CA ILE A 881 -8.02 11.31 30.71
C ILE A 881 -8.02 11.18 32.26
N ASP A 882 -8.80 10.27 32.85
CA ASP A 882 -8.76 9.93 34.29
C ASP A 882 -7.35 9.55 34.78
N VAL A 883 -6.49 8.99 33.92
CA VAL A 883 -5.09 8.66 34.25
C VAL A 883 -4.22 9.91 34.24
N PHE A 884 -4.39 10.80 33.26
CA PHE A 884 -3.65 12.06 33.19
C PHE A 884 -4.06 13.02 34.32
N GLU A 885 -5.35 13.16 34.61
CA GLU A 885 -5.87 14.00 35.71
C GLU A 885 -5.36 13.52 37.08
N ARG A 886 -5.49 12.22 37.40
CA ARG A 886 -4.98 11.65 38.67
C ARG A 886 -3.47 11.76 38.81
N ARG A 887 -2.73 11.79 37.70
CA ARG A 887 -1.28 12.01 37.68
C ARG A 887 -0.87 13.49 37.61
N GLN A 888 -1.83 14.43 37.60
CA GLN A 888 -1.59 15.86 37.40
C GLN A 888 -0.73 16.14 36.16
N CYS A 889 -1.07 15.44 35.07
CA CYS A 889 -0.32 15.37 33.81
C CYS A 889 -1.10 15.93 32.60
N ILE A 890 -2.15 16.72 32.83
CA ILE A 890 -2.93 17.44 31.80
C ILE A 890 -3.09 18.91 32.22
N ASP A 891 -2.82 19.84 31.29
CA ASP A 891 -2.93 21.29 31.52
C ASP A 891 -2.85 22.07 30.18
N ASP A 892 -3.09 23.38 30.19
CA ASP A 892 -3.07 24.25 29.00
C ASP A 892 -1.65 24.67 28.53
N TYR A 893 -0.61 23.97 28.99
CA TYR A 893 0.79 24.25 28.69
C TYR A 893 1.67 22.98 28.65
N LEU A 894 2.84 23.06 28.01
CA LEU A 894 3.91 22.08 28.15
C LEU A 894 4.91 22.48 29.27
N PRO A 895 5.16 21.64 30.29
CA PRO A 895 6.06 21.91 31.41
C PRO A 895 7.51 21.53 31.08
N VAL A 896 8.14 22.29 30.20
CA VAL A 896 9.56 22.09 29.88
C VAL A 896 10.46 22.53 31.04
N THR A 897 11.61 21.88 31.21
CA THR A 897 12.51 22.08 32.36
C THR A 897 13.96 22.17 31.90
N CYS A 898 14.56 23.34 32.10
CA CYS A 898 15.93 23.64 31.72
C CYS A 898 16.94 22.70 32.41
N ARG A 899 17.67 21.91 31.60
CA ARG A 899 18.69 20.94 32.06
C ARG A 899 19.95 21.56 32.69
N ASN A 900 20.15 22.88 32.63
CA ASN A 900 21.27 23.57 33.30
C ASN A 900 20.83 24.11 34.66
N HIS A 901 19.72 24.85 34.71
CA HIS A 901 19.33 25.66 35.89
C HIS A 901 18.12 25.09 36.65
N GLY A 902 17.67 23.86 36.35
CA GLY A 902 16.49 23.23 36.95
C GLY A 902 15.17 24.00 36.77
N THR A 903 15.17 25.04 35.94
CA THR A 903 14.12 26.05 35.89
C THR A 903 13.01 25.56 34.96
N ARG A 904 11.80 25.40 35.50
CA ARG A 904 10.60 24.98 34.75
C ARG A 904 9.95 26.18 34.06
N THR A 905 9.59 26.01 32.79
CA THR A 905 8.87 26.98 31.97
C THR A 905 7.61 26.31 31.43
N ASN A 906 6.46 26.99 31.51
CA ASN A 906 5.17 26.48 31.04
C ASN A 906 4.85 27.13 29.69
N ILE A 907 4.97 26.39 28.58
CA ILE A 907 4.72 26.90 27.22
C ILE A 907 3.26 26.70 26.85
N LYS A 908 2.45 27.77 26.82
CA LYS A 908 1.00 27.73 26.49
C LYS A 908 0.69 27.71 24.98
N ASN A 909 1.61 28.17 24.13
CA ASN A 909 1.41 28.23 22.68
C ASN A 909 2.75 28.34 21.93
N ALA A 910 2.71 28.18 20.60
CA ALA A 910 3.90 28.17 19.75
C ALA A 910 4.75 29.46 19.77
N SER A 911 4.19 30.61 20.18
CA SER A 911 5.00 31.83 20.36
C SER A 911 5.91 31.76 21.60
N GLY A 912 5.53 30.98 22.61
CA GLY A 912 6.28 30.83 23.87
C GLY A 912 7.67 30.22 23.68
N TRP A 913 7.87 29.40 22.65
CA TRP A 913 9.20 28.86 22.29
C TRP A 913 10.25 29.95 22.04
N LYS A 914 9.82 31.17 21.66
CA LYS A 914 10.71 32.33 21.43
C LYS A 914 11.38 32.83 22.72
N HIS A 915 10.87 32.49 23.90
CA HIS A 915 11.49 32.85 25.18
C HIS A 915 12.64 31.90 25.59
N ILE A 916 12.70 30.70 24.99
CA ILE A 916 13.71 29.68 25.28
C ILE A 916 14.41 29.15 24.01
N PRO A 917 14.93 30.04 23.13
CA PRO A 917 15.31 29.68 21.75
C PRO A 917 16.46 28.67 21.64
N GLY A 918 17.26 28.49 22.70
CA GLY A 918 18.34 27.50 22.79
C GLY A 918 18.02 26.25 23.61
N GLY A 919 16.76 26.03 23.99
CA GLY A 919 16.29 24.83 24.69
C GLY A 919 16.55 24.80 26.21
N GLY A 920 17.07 25.89 26.80
CA GLY A 920 17.25 26.02 28.24
C GLY A 920 16.14 26.85 28.92
N CYS A 921 16.49 28.04 29.40
CA CYS A 921 15.57 28.99 30.03
C CYS A 921 15.97 30.45 29.68
N ASP A 922 15.18 31.39 30.21
CA ASP A 922 15.35 32.85 30.12
C ASP A 922 16.64 33.41 30.74
N LYS A 923 17.16 32.76 31.79
CA LYS A 923 18.47 33.11 32.41
C LYS A 923 19.61 33.13 31.37
N GLY A 924 20.60 34.00 31.59
CA GLY A 924 21.84 34.01 30.81
C GLY A 924 22.61 32.68 30.92
N CYS A 925 23.52 32.42 30.00
CA CYS A 925 24.40 31.25 30.06
C CYS A 925 25.60 31.51 30.98
N GLU A 926 25.81 30.63 31.97
CA GLU A 926 26.90 30.73 32.96
C GLU A 926 28.25 30.17 32.45
N SER A 927 28.30 29.70 31.20
CA SER A 927 29.49 29.06 30.60
C SER A 927 30.30 30.01 29.71
N THR A 928 31.55 29.63 29.42
CA THR A 928 32.46 30.38 28.57
C THR A 928 32.56 29.79 27.15
N CYS A 929 32.83 30.64 26.17
CA CYS A 929 33.14 30.26 24.80
C CYS A 929 34.52 29.60 24.69
N SER A 930 34.83 29.01 23.54
CA SER A 930 36.10 28.29 23.25
C SER A 930 37.40 29.07 23.49
N LYS A 931 37.34 30.40 23.67
CA LYS A 931 38.46 31.29 24.02
C LYS A 931 38.27 32.03 25.35
N GLY A 932 37.45 31.51 26.26
CA GLY A 932 37.33 31.97 27.65
C GLY A 932 36.34 33.10 27.93
N HIS A 933 35.82 33.80 26.91
CA HIS A 933 34.83 34.86 27.13
C HIS A 933 33.49 34.31 27.68
N PRO A 934 32.77 35.04 28.54
CA PRO A 934 31.45 34.63 29.01
C PRO A 934 30.43 34.60 27.86
N CYS A 935 29.59 33.57 27.81
CA CYS A 935 28.58 33.43 26.76
C CYS A 935 27.45 34.47 26.93
N LYS A 936 27.24 35.32 25.92
CA LYS A 936 26.21 36.36 25.91
C LYS A 936 24.80 35.88 25.52
N LEU A 937 24.62 34.57 25.29
CA LEU A 937 23.32 33.99 24.94
C LEU A 937 22.48 33.70 26.20
N THR A 938 21.16 33.60 26.02
CA THR A 938 20.29 32.92 27.00
C THR A 938 20.64 31.44 27.07
N CYS A 939 20.29 30.81 28.19
CA CYS A 939 20.70 29.45 28.52
C CYS A 939 20.35 28.45 27.40
N HIS A 940 21.39 27.76 26.89
CA HIS A 940 21.29 26.77 25.82
C HIS A 940 21.92 25.43 26.16
N LYS A 941 21.70 24.43 25.30
CA LYS A 941 22.30 23.09 25.38
C LYS A 941 23.17 22.66 24.19
N PHE A 942 23.18 23.40 23.08
CA PHE A 942 24.21 23.23 22.04
C PHE A 942 25.60 23.67 22.55
N ASP A 943 26.65 23.14 21.93
CA ASP A 943 28.04 23.28 22.36
C ASP A 943 28.55 24.74 22.23
N HIS A 944 29.47 25.14 23.11
CA HIS A 944 30.10 26.47 23.09
C HIS A 944 31.12 26.66 21.95
N SER A 945 31.46 25.59 21.22
CA SER A 945 32.13 25.62 19.92
C SER A 945 31.19 25.99 18.77
N GLU A 946 29.88 25.74 18.87
CA GLU A 946 28.88 26.21 17.89
C GLU A 946 28.53 27.72 18.08
N VAL A 947 28.91 28.32 19.21
CA VAL A 947 28.61 29.71 19.56
C VAL A 947 29.53 30.71 18.85
N LYS A 948 28.96 31.49 17.92
CA LYS A 948 29.64 32.59 17.21
C LYS A 948 29.82 33.84 18.10
N CYS A 949 30.68 33.74 19.10
CA CYS A 949 31.01 34.84 20.02
C CYS A 949 31.72 36.00 19.31
N LEU A 950 31.09 37.18 19.26
CA LEU A 950 31.56 38.35 18.50
C LEU A 950 32.57 39.24 19.25
N GLU A 951 33.04 38.83 20.42
CA GLU A 951 34.12 39.51 21.14
C GLU A 951 35.48 39.28 20.46
N LYS A 952 36.41 40.24 20.58
CA LYS A 952 37.79 40.08 20.12
C LYS A 952 38.51 39.03 20.95
N CYS A 953 39.24 38.12 20.32
CA CYS A 953 39.95 37.04 20.99
C CYS A 953 41.12 37.58 21.84
N GLU A 954 41.09 37.33 23.15
CA GLU A 954 42.14 37.79 24.09
C GLU A 954 43.37 36.86 24.18
N GLU A 955 43.46 35.79 23.36
CA GLU A 955 44.64 34.91 23.37
C GLU A 955 45.91 35.62 22.90
N ILE A 956 46.98 35.44 23.67
CA ILE A 956 48.36 35.73 23.26
C ILE A 956 48.88 34.55 22.45
N LEU A 957 49.26 34.82 21.20
CA LEU A 957 49.73 33.81 20.25
C LEU A 957 51.15 33.36 20.58
N LYS A 958 51.57 32.22 20.01
CA LYS A 958 52.94 31.66 20.18
C LYS A 958 54.06 32.62 19.76
N CYS A 959 53.76 33.62 18.92
CA CYS A 959 54.67 34.67 18.48
C CYS A 959 54.69 35.91 19.41
N GLY A 960 54.03 35.86 20.58
CA GLY A 960 53.99 36.94 21.58
C GLY A 960 53.00 38.08 21.31
N HIS A 961 52.33 38.07 20.15
CA HIS A 961 51.32 39.07 19.79
C HIS A 961 49.92 38.66 20.28
N SER A 962 49.08 39.64 20.62
CA SER A 962 47.64 39.42 20.80
C SER A 962 46.95 39.05 19.48
N CYS A 963 45.95 38.18 19.55
CA CYS A 963 45.09 37.86 18.40
C CYS A 963 44.31 39.08 17.87
N GLU A 964 44.10 39.16 16.55
CA GLU A 964 43.21 40.17 15.93
C GLU A 964 41.80 39.63 15.59
N SER A 965 41.60 38.31 15.63
CA SER A 965 40.36 37.64 15.23
C SER A 965 39.24 37.75 16.26
N LEU A 966 38.00 37.49 15.84
CA LEU A 966 36.88 37.26 16.76
C LEU A 966 37.04 35.91 17.49
N CYS A 967 36.43 35.78 18.67
CA CYS A 967 36.47 34.58 19.53
C CYS A 967 36.14 33.27 18.81
N TRP A 968 35.16 33.29 17.89
CA TRP A 968 34.72 32.13 17.12
C TRP A 968 35.62 31.77 15.92
N GLN A 969 36.61 32.60 15.60
CA GLN A 969 37.44 32.46 14.40
C GLN A 969 38.82 31.87 14.74
N PRO A 970 39.49 31.19 13.76
CA PRO A 970 40.89 30.84 13.89
C PRO A 970 41.74 32.09 14.22
N CYS A 971 42.60 31.96 15.22
CA CYS A 971 43.35 33.07 15.78
C CYS A 971 44.43 33.55 14.80
N LYS A 972 44.44 34.85 14.48
CA LYS A 972 45.39 35.46 13.53
C LYS A 972 46.31 36.46 14.23
N CYS A 973 47.57 36.50 13.78
CA CYS A 973 48.55 37.48 14.22
C CYS A 973 48.46 38.76 13.36
N PRO A 974 48.26 39.95 13.95
CA PRO A 974 48.25 41.21 13.19
C PRO A 974 49.60 41.50 12.50
N SER A 975 50.70 41.04 13.10
CA SER A 975 52.06 41.11 12.54
C SER A 975 52.32 40.06 11.46
N ARG A 976 51.32 39.24 11.08
CA ARG A 976 51.39 38.21 10.01
C ARG A 976 52.55 37.23 10.16
N CYS A 977 52.95 36.90 11.40
CA CYS A 977 54.08 36.01 11.70
C CYS A 977 53.96 34.61 11.06
N ASP A 978 52.73 34.20 10.73
CA ASP A 978 52.38 32.90 10.17
C ASP A 978 52.17 32.94 8.64
N GLU A 979 52.28 34.10 7.98
CA GLU A 979 52.23 34.21 6.51
C GLU A 979 53.63 33.98 5.88
N PRO A 980 53.76 33.13 4.84
CA PRO A 980 55.00 33.03 4.08
C PRO A 980 55.29 34.32 3.29
N PRO A 981 56.56 34.76 3.19
CA PRO A 981 56.90 36.05 2.62
C PRO A 981 56.59 36.15 1.12
N LYS A 982 55.85 37.19 0.73
CA LYS A 982 55.43 37.45 -0.66
C LYS A 982 56.63 37.79 -1.54
N MET A 983 56.97 36.92 -2.49
CA MET A 983 57.97 37.21 -3.52
C MET A 983 57.52 38.37 -4.41
N THR A 984 58.33 39.44 -4.47
CA THR A 984 58.16 40.55 -5.41
C THR A 984 58.92 40.26 -6.71
N LEU A 985 58.21 40.24 -7.84
CA LEU A 985 58.82 40.12 -9.16
C LEU A 985 59.21 41.51 -9.69
N PRO A 986 60.47 41.73 -10.13
CA PRO A 986 60.90 43.02 -10.65
C PRO A 986 60.38 43.27 -12.07
N LEU A 987 60.09 44.55 -12.37
CA LEU A 987 59.66 44.97 -13.71
C LEU A 987 60.82 44.93 -14.73
N ARG A 988 60.48 44.62 -15.98
CA ARG A 988 61.40 44.47 -17.11
C ARG A 988 62.18 45.74 -17.44
N THR A 989 63.41 45.56 -17.94
CA THR A 989 63.84 46.19 -19.20
C THR A 989 64.48 45.14 -20.13
N SER A 990 64.58 45.47 -21.42
CA SER A 990 64.91 44.59 -22.57
C SER A 990 66.43 44.53 -22.84
N PRO A 991 66.98 43.82 -23.87
CA PRO A 991 66.31 43.09 -24.96
C PRO A 991 66.92 41.70 -25.36
N LEU A 992 66.39 41.19 -26.49
CA LEU A 992 66.83 40.09 -27.36
C LEU A 992 68.29 40.22 -27.89
N PRO A 993 68.89 39.25 -28.66
CA PRO A 993 68.43 37.89 -29.02
C PRO A 993 69.48 36.72 -28.94
N ALA A 994 68.95 35.48 -28.98
CA ALA A 994 69.44 34.30 -29.75
C ALA A 994 70.83 33.61 -29.56
N ARG A 995 70.78 32.27 -29.73
CA ARG A 995 71.84 31.33 -30.17
C ARG A 995 73.12 31.14 -29.32
N ALA A 996 73.15 30.01 -28.64
CA ALA A 996 74.19 28.97 -28.87
C ALA A 996 73.65 27.58 -28.48
N SER A 997 74.25 26.51 -29.00
CA SER A 997 73.92 25.12 -28.65
C SER A 997 75.13 24.38 -28.10
N LYS A 998 74.92 23.50 -27.10
CA LYS A 998 75.33 22.07 -27.11
C LYS A 998 75.26 21.37 -25.74
N ARG A 999 74.87 20.10 -25.82
CA ARG A 999 75.27 18.92 -25.03
C ARG A 999 76.17 19.09 -23.77
N SER A 1000 75.60 18.60 -22.66
CA SER A 1000 76.06 17.43 -21.87
C SER A 1000 77.08 17.55 -20.73
N ASN A 1001 76.74 16.77 -19.69
CA ASN A 1001 77.59 15.87 -18.88
C ASN A 1001 78.37 16.35 -17.63
N ARG A 1002 78.10 15.61 -16.54
CA ARG A 1002 78.98 15.20 -15.41
C ARG A 1002 79.46 16.25 -14.38
N ARG A 1003 79.07 15.98 -13.11
CA ARG A 1003 79.93 15.73 -11.92
C ARG A 1003 81.41 16.16 -11.99
N PRO A 1004 81.98 16.74 -10.91
CA PRO A 1004 82.23 15.91 -9.71
C PRO A 1004 82.10 16.58 -8.31
N GLN A 1005 82.32 15.73 -7.31
CA GLN A 1005 82.57 15.94 -5.86
C GLN A 1005 83.92 16.67 -5.60
N PRO A 1006 84.33 17.09 -4.36
CA PRO A 1006 84.46 16.24 -3.13
C PRO A 1006 84.22 17.01 -1.78
N ARG A 1007 84.64 16.64 -0.54
CA ARG A 1007 85.56 15.61 0.04
C ARG A 1007 85.42 15.44 1.58
N SER A 1008 85.80 14.26 2.14
CA SER A 1008 86.46 13.99 3.48
C SER A 1008 85.82 14.45 4.83
N ASP A 1009 85.99 13.80 6.00
CA ASP A 1009 86.57 12.47 6.40
C ASP A 1009 86.28 12.12 7.91
N ARG A 1010 86.18 10.81 8.25
CA ARG A 1010 86.72 10.07 9.46
C ARG A 1010 86.27 10.44 10.93
N THR A 1011 86.35 9.59 11.99
CA THR A 1011 86.53 8.11 12.26
C THR A 1011 86.34 7.74 13.76
N LEU A 1012 85.82 6.53 14.09
CA LEU A 1012 86.21 5.55 15.17
C LEU A 1012 86.29 5.98 16.69
N SER A 1013 86.24 5.14 17.75
CA SER A 1013 85.67 3.78 18.04
C SER A 1013 85.89 3.31 19.51
N GLY A 1014 84.99 2.50 20.12
CA GLY A 1014 85.19 1.72 21.38
C GLY A 1014 84.65 2.34 22.70
N GLY A 1015 84.38 1.63 23.82
CA GLY A 1015 84.36 0.17 24.11
C GLY A 1015 84.06 -0.20 25.60
N SER A 1016 83.81 -1.50 25.88
CA SER A 1016 83.91 -2.28 27.17
C SER A 1016 83.04 -2.00 28.44
N SER A 1017 82.33 -3.05 28.93
CA SER A 1017 82.10 -3.57 30.33
C SER A 1017 81.84 -2.62 31.54
N HIS A 1018 81.00 -2.93 32.56
CA HIS A 1018 80.92 -4.16 33.41
C HIS A 1018 79.70 -4.16 34.40
N GLN A 1019 79.24 -5.34 34.86
CA GLN A 1019 78.69 -5.69 36.22
C GLN A 1019 77.44 -4.93 36.81
N THR A 1020 76.55 -5.48 37.68
CA THR A 1020 76.20 -6.86 38.16
C THR A 1020 74.84 -6.89 38.90
N SER A 1021 74.07 -7.99 38.72
CA SER A 1021 73.13 -8.63 39.71
C SER A 1021 71.88 -7.85 40.21
N PRO A 1022 70.85 -8.52 40.78
CA PRO A 1022 70.37 -9.93 40.73
C PRO A 1022 69.05 -10.03 39.89
N ALA A 1023 68.05 -10.92 40.02
CA ALA A 1023 67.87 -12.40 40.09
C ALA A 1023 66.49 -12.70 39.38
N ARG A 1024 66.06 -13.87 38.86
CA ARG A 1024 66.14 -15.33 39.17
C ARG A 1024 65.22 -15.75 40.35
N ARG A 1025 64.27 -16.71 40.24
CA ARG A 1025 64.12 -17.97 39.43
C ARG A 1025 62.61 -18.25 39.13
N SER A 1026 62.11 -19.26 38.37
CA SER A 1026 62.69 -20.43 37.66
C SER A 1026 61.75 -21.02 36.57
N ASP A 1027 62.37 -21.66 35.57
CA ASP A 1027 61.92 -22.76 34.67
C ASP A 1027 61.29 -24.02 35.36
N PRO A 1028 60.85 -25.09 34.63
CA PRO A 1028 60.38 -25.22 33.22
C PRO A 1028 59.12 -26.15 33.05
N PHE A 1029 58.63 -26.36 31.81
CA PHE A 1029 58.35 -27.72 31.25
C PHE A 1029 58.15 -27.68 29.71
N LYS A 1030 57.96 -28.84 29.03
CA LYS A 1030 58.15 -29.04 27.57
C LYS A 1030 56.88 -29.38 26.76
N ALA A 1031 56.73 -28.70 25.60
CA ALA A 1031 56.46 -29.12 24.21
C ALA A 1031 56.12 -30.62 23.85
N PRO A 1032 55.62 -30.97 22.63
CA PRO A 1032 55.20 -30.15 21.44
C PRO A 1032 53.89 -30.60 20.68
N SER A 1033 53.62 -29.97 19.51
CA SER A 1033 52.92 -30.52 18.31
C SER A 1033 51.36 -30.51 18.22
N PRO A 1034 50.74 -30.54 17.00
CA PRO A 1034 51.22 -30.15 15.66
C PRO A 1034 50.27 -29.27 14.78
N LEU A 1035 50.89 -28.58 13.82
CA LEU A 1035 50.43 -28.11 12.48
C LEU A 1035 48.96 -28.32 12.01
N VAL A 1036 48.33 -27.23 11.52
CA VAL A 1036 47.17 -27.20 10.60
C VAL A 1036 47.43 -26.14 9.49
N PRO A 1037 47.11 -26.37 8.19
CA PRO A 1037 47.57 -25.52 7.09
C PRO A 1037 46.62 -24.38 6.65
N THR A 1038 47.14 -23.15 6.73
CA THR A 1038 47.08 -22.04 5.76
C THR A 1038 46.02 -21.99 4.63
N SER A 1039 45.09 -21.00 4.73
CA SER A 1039 44.66 -20.04 3.66
C SER A 1039 43.93 -20.55 2.38
N PRO A 1040 43.27 -19.69 1.56
CA PRO A 1040 43.09 -18.23 1.65
C PRO A 1040 41.62 -17.71 1.49
N PRO A 1041 41.38 -16.42 1.76
CA PRO A 1041 40.29 -15.64 1.14
C PRO A 1041 40.82 -14.75 -0.01
N MET A 1042 40.02 -14.53 -1.06
CA MET A 1042 40.34 -13.58 -2.14
C MET A 1042 39.23 -12.55 -2.39
N ALA A 1043 39.67 -11.30 -2.59
CA ALA A 1043 39.03 -10.25 -3.39
C ALA A 1043 37.51 -10.00 -3.24
N GLN A 1044 37.16 -9.03 -2.39
CA GLN A 1044 36.00 -8.15 -2.63
C GLN A 1044 36.46 -6.80 -3.16
N THR A 1045 35.78 -6.30 -4.20
CA THR A 1045 36.05 -5.00 -4.82
C THR A 1045 35.39 -3.86 -4.04
N ARG A 1046 36.20 -3.03 -3.36
CA ARG A 1046 35.71 -1.77 -2.79
C ARG A 1046 35.43 -0.76 -3.90
N LYS A 1047 34.19 -0.29 -4.03
CA LYS A 1047 33.93 1.03 -4.63
C LYS A 1047 34.32 2.11 -3.61
N HIS A 1048 35.01 3.15 -4.05
CA HIS A 1048 35.26 4.34 -3.23
C HIS A 1048 34.01 5.22 -3.23
N CYS A 1049 33.52 5.57 -2.03
CA CYS A 1049 32.81 6.83 -1.82
C CYS A 1049 33.82 7.85 -1.30
N LEU A 1050 33.71 9.10 -1.75
CA LEU A 1050 34.61 10.19 -1.38
C LEU A 1050 33.96 11.05 -0.30
N GLU A 1051 34.71 11.40 0.75
CA GLU A 1051 34.28 12.39 1.74
C GLU A 1051 34.34 13.80 1.11
N PRO A 1052 33.28 14.62 1.21
CA PRO A 1052 33.30 15.99 0.71
C PRO A 1052 34.14 16.89 1.62
N THR A 1053 35.21 17.49 1.07
CA THR A 1053 36.12 18.39 1.80
C THR A 1053 35.50 19.77 2.06
N SER A 1054 35.87 20.37 3.18
CA SER A 1054 35.22 21.52 3.84
C SER A 1054 35.44 22.91 3.19
N GLU A 1055 35.46 23.03 1.86
CA GLU A 1055 35.82 24.28 1.16
C GLU A 1055 34.78 24.83 0.17
N GLN A 1056 33.57 24.24 0.09
CA GLN A 1056 32.54 24.65 -0.89
C GLN A 1056 31.22 25.19 -0.28
N ILE A 1057 31.26 25.77 0.93
CA ILE A 1057 30.12 26.53 1.50
C ILE A 1057 30.61 27.87 2.06
N MET A 1058 30.73 28.87 1.19
CA MET A 1058 30.80 30.30 1.52
C MET A 1058 29.98 31.09 0.49
N GLU A 1059 29.46 32.26 0.89
CA GLU A 1059 28.30 32.94 0.28
C GLU A 1059 27.00 32.14 0.55
N VAL A 1060 25.90 32.69 1.08
CA VAL A 1060 25.42 34.08 1.20
C VAL A 1060 25.22 34.50 2.67
N GLY A 1061 25.09 35.81 2.98
CA GLY A 1061 24.87 36.33 4.34
C GLY A 1061 23.83 37.46 4.47
N TYR A 1062 23.62 37.93 5.71
CA TYR A 1062 22.58 38.88 6.18
C TYR A 1062 21.14 38.31 6.10
N TYR A 1063 20.29 38.36 7.14
CA TYR A 1063 20.03 39.45 8.11
C TYR A 1063 19.90 38.97 9.57
N ALA A 1064 20.34 39.81 10.53
CA ALA A 1064 20.09 39.60 11.97
C ALA A 1064 20.13 40.90 12.82
N GLU A 1065 19.74 42.06 12.28
CA GLU A 1065 19.76 43.35 12.99
C GLU A 1065 18.44 44.13 12.88
N THR A 1066 17.50 43.86 13.79
CA THR A 1066 16.46 44.81 14.26
C THR A 1066 15.69 44.17 15.41
N MET A 1067 15.94 44.58 16.67
CA MET A 1067 14.97 44.53 17.80
C MET A 1067 15.55 45.15 19.09
N GLN A 1068 15.98 46.43 19.05
CA GLN A 1068 16.08 47.30 20.25
C GLN A 1068 16.45 48.75 19.90
N GLN A 1069 15.45 49.64 19.82
CA GLN A 1069 15.51 51.02 20.32
C GLN A 1069 14.12 51.68 20.21
N VAL A 1070 13.73 52.45 21.22
CA VAL A 1070 12.43 53.12 21.35
C VAL A 1070 12.62 54.47 22.04
N HIS A 1071 11.97 55.54 21.51
CA HIS A 1071 12.05 56.96 21.94
C HIS A 1071 13.46 57.59 21.78
N GLN A 1072 13.63 58.78 21.18
CA GLN A 1072 12.97 60.06 21.50
C GLN A 1072 12.92 61.06 20.31
N THR A 1073 11.92 61.94 20.32
CA THR A 1073 11.84 63.37 19.85
C THR A 1073 12.68 63.91 18.67
N ALA A 1074 12.19 64.84 17.82
CA ALA A 1074 10.88 65.46 17.56
C ALA A 1074 11.01 66.47 16.37
N ASP A 1075 9.90 67.14 15.99
CA ASP A 1075 9.85 68.49 15.35
C ASP A 1075 10.34 68.65 13.87
N VAL A 1076 9.76 69.50 12.99
CA VAL A 1076 8.66 70.49 13.08
C VAL A 1076 7.79 70.51 11.79
N SER A 1077 6.45 70.46 11.90
CA SER A 1077 5.43 70.91 10.89
C SER A 1077 5.38 70.18 9.52
N LYS A 1078 4.31 70.20 8.68
CA LYS A 1078 2.91 70.72 8.63
C LYS A 1078 2.21 69.99 7.45
N GLU A 1079 0.89 69.92 7.22
CA GLU A 1079 -0.33 70.37 7.91
C GLU A 1079 -1.56 69.59 7.38
N GLY A 1080 -2.66 69.55 8.15
CA GLY A 1080 -4.02 69.62 7.59
C GLY A 1080 -4.86 68.32 7.61
N SER A 1081 -6.07 68.40 8.17
CA SER A 1081 -7.04 67.29 8.28
C SER A 1081 -8.49 67.76 8.00
N PRO A 1082 -9.51 66.88 8.05
CA PRO A 1082 -10.28 66.34 6.91
C PRO A 1082 -11.65 67.04 6.73
N PRO A 1083 -12.60 66.52 5.90
CA PRO A 1083 -13.57 65.55 6.47
C PRO A 1083 -14.30 64.57 5.49
N ASP A 1084 -14.90 63.52 6.09
CA ASP A 1084 -16.20 62.87 5.80
C ASP A 1084 -16.73 62.43 4.41
N LYS A 1085 -17.36 61.23 4.48
CA LYS A 1085 -18.59 60.75 3.78
C LYS A 1085 -18.58 60.57 2.25
N TRP A 1086 -19.05 59.40 1.82
CA TRP A 1086 -20.22 59.30 0.93
C TRP A 1086 -20.99 57.99 1.07
N SER A 1087 -22.26 58.01 0.67
CA SER A 1087 -23.25 56.92 0.76
C SER A 1087 -23.95 56.73 -0.60
N PRO A 1088 -24.96 55.85 -0.78
CA PRO A 1088 -25.23 55.25 -2.09
C PRO A 1088 -26.03 56.14 -3.06
N GLN A 1089 -25.57 56.25 -4.31
CA GLN A 1089 -26.42 56.37 -5.52
C GLN A 1089 -25.59 56.35 -6.82
N LYS A 1090 -25.59 55.21 -7.55
CA LYS A 1090 -25.28 55.18 -9.00
C LYS A 1090 -25.77 53.93 -9.76
N LEU A 1091 -26.79 53.25 -9.22
CA LEU A 1091 -27.37 52.03 -9.79
C LEU A 1091 -28.69 52.34 -10.52
N ALA A 1092 -28.61 53.17 -11.58
CA ALA A 1092 -29.78 53.62 -12.36
C ALA A 1092 -29.40 54.14 -13.76
N LYS A 1093 -28.81 53.29 -14.62
CA LYS A 1093 -28.74 53.48 -16.09
C LYS A 1093 -28.23 52.22 -16.80
N ASN A 1094 -29.17 51.35 -17.19
CA ASN A 1094 -29.21 50.63 -18.49
C ASN A 1094 -30.37 49.63 -18.53
N ASP A 1095 -31.58 50.09 -18.16
CA ASP A 1095 -32.78 49.55 -18.81
C ASP A 1095 -32.82 50.04 -20.26
N LYS A 1096 -33.47 49.25 -21.13
CA LYS A 1096 -33.55 49.42 -22.60
C LYS A 1096 -32.25 49.13 -23.36
N LEU A 1097 -31.96 47.85 -23.57
CA LEU A 1097 -31.73 47.27 -24.92
C LEU A 1097 -31.54 45.74 -24.82
N LEU A 1098 -32.64 44.99 -24.90
CA LEU A 1098 -32.75 43.59 -25.38
C LEU A 1098 -34.20 43.10 -25.19
N ALA A 1099 -35.15 43.81 -25.80
CA ALA A 1099 -36.59 43.51 -25.73
C ALA A 1099 -37.27 43.60 -27.11
N GLU A 1100 -36.52 43.28 -28.18
CA GLU A 1100 -36.99 43.32 -29.56
C GLU A 1100 -36.10 42.46 -30.48
N ASP A 1101 -36.29 41.13 -30.46
CA ASP A 1101 -36.70 40.38 -31.67
C ASP A 1101 -37.11 38.94 -31.33
N ALA A 1102 -38.41 38.74 -31.08
CA ALA A 1102 -39.01 37.43 -30.88
C ALA A 1102 -40.41 37.40 -31.52
N LYS A 1103 -40.48 37.41 -32.87
CA LYS A 1103 -41.77 37.57 -33.59
C LYS A 1103 -42.03 36.71 -34.83
N ALA A 1104 -41.41 35.54 -34.96
CA ALA A 1104 -41.80 34.51 -35.93
C ALA A 1104 -41.47 33.09 -35.40
N LYS A 1105 -42.36 32.09 -35.32
CA LYS A 1105 -43.81 31.95 -35.62
C LYS A 1105 -44.51 31.12 -34.52
N ARG A 1106 -45.85 31.03 -34.54
CA ARG A 1106 -46.72 30.48 -33.47
C ARG A 1106 -47.16 29.02 -33.67
N GLY A 1107 -47.42 28.31 -32.56
CA GLY A 1107 -48.44 27.23 -32.45
C GLY A 1107 -47.94 25.93 -31.78
N LYS A 1108 -48.67 25.26 -30.89
CA LYS A 1108 -50.00 25.54 -30.28
C LYS A 1108 -50.07 25.02 -28.82
N LYS A 1109 -50.79 25.78 -27.97
CA LYS A 1109 -51.55 25.43 -26.74
C LYS A 1109 -51.17 24.22 -25.85
N SER A 1110 -51.04 24.52 -24.54
CA SER A 1110 -51.22 23.62 -23.38
C SER A 1110 -52.72 23.32 -23.11
N PRO A 1111 -53.11 22.49 -22.11
CA PRO A 1111 -53.02 22.81 -20.66
C PRO A 1111 -52.42 21.66 -19.77
N GLU A 1112 -51.53 21.92 -18.80
CA GLU A 1112 -51.76 22.13 -17.33
C GLU A 1112 -51.75 20.81 -16.48
N LEU A 1113 -51.30 20.72 -15.21
CA LEU A 1113 -50.67 21.67 -14.26
C LEU A 1113 -49.95 20.93 -13.06
N ILE A 1114 -49.11 21.67 -12.31
CA ILE A 1114 -48.69 21.50 -10.87
C ILE A 1114 -47.62 20.40 -10.56
N GLN A 1115 -46.38 20.72 -10.11
CA GLN A 1115 -45.86 21.23 -8.78
C GLN A 1115 -45.67 20.09 -7.72
N ILE A 1116 -44.64 20.01 -6.84
CA ILE A 1116 -43.73 21.00 -6.17
C ILE A 1116 -42.35 20.35 -5.78
N SER A 1117 -41.27 21.16 -5.71
CA SER A 1117 -39.97 21.12 -4.92
C SER A 1117 -39.27 19.79 -4.50
N GLU A 1118 -37.95 19.63 -4.34
CA GLU A 1118 -36.80 20.49 -3.92
C GLU A 1118 -36.80 21.09 -2.48
N THR A 1119 -36.21 20.39 -1.50
CA THR A 1119 -35.25 20.94 -0.49
C THR A 1119 -35.06 19.97 0.69
N TRP A 1120 -33.81 19.77 1.15
CA TRP A 1120 -33.48 19.27 2.50
C TRP A 1120 -32.01 19.58 2.85
N LEU A 1121 -31.76 20.68 3.58
CA LEU A 1121 -30.47 20.93 4.24
C LEU A 1121 -30.57 22.05 5.29
N ARG A 1122 -30.43 21.68 6.58
CA ARG A 1122 -30.44 22.56 7.78
C ARG A 1122 -31.83 23.20 8.05
N THR A 1123 -32.22 23.59 9.27
CA THR A 1123 -31.53 23.74 10.57
C THR A 1123 -32.43 23.31 11.73
N THR A 1124 -31.85 22.83 12.84
CA THR A 1124 -32.43 23.01 14.19
C THR A 1124 -31.32 23.13 15.24
N THR A 1125 -31.34 24.21 16.01
CA THR A 1125 -30.60 24.37 17.28
C THR A 1125 -31.50 24.02 18.46
N SER A 1126 -30.93 23.90 19.67
CA SER A 1126 -31.65 23.40 20.84
C SER A 1126 -32.56 24.45 21.54
N ASP A 1127 -33.36 23.90 22.46
CA ASP A 1127 -33.95 24.54 23.64
C ASP A 1127 -34.99 25.66 23.45
N ASN A 1128 -36.24 25.27 23.68
CA ASN A 1128 -37.11 26.02 24.59
C ASN A 1128 -37.71 25.06 25.63
N LEU A 1129 -37.57 25.39 26.91
CA LEU A 1129 -37.84 24.50 28.04
C LEU A 1129 -39.32 24.48 28.47
N GLN A 1130 -39.72 23.34 29.04
CA GLN A 1130 -40.85 23.17 29.98
C GLN A 1130 -42.27 23.61 29.54
N ARG A 1131 -43.13 22.60 29.29
CA ARG A 1131 -44.30 22.29 30.14
C ARG A 1131 -45.06 21.05 29.64
N ARG A 1132 -45.57 20.24 30.59
CA ARG A 1132 -46.31 18.95 30.41
C ARG A 1132 -45.41 17.86 29.80
N ARG A 1133 -45.07 16.74 30.46
CA ARG A 1133 -45.62 16.04 31.64
C ARG A 1133 -47.01 15.43 31.43
N GLU A 1134 -47.15 14.22 31.97
CA GLU A 1134 -48.31 13.31 31.97
C GLU A 1134 -48.66 12.50 30.69
N GLU A 1135 -48.38 11.20 30.83
CA GLU A 1135 -49.23 10.03 30.46
C GLU A 1135 -49.14 9.30 29.10
N LYS A 1136 -49.47 8.00 29.20
CA LYS A 1136 -49.31 6.90 28.24
C LYS A 1136 -50.56 6.77 27.36
N VAL A 1137 -50.43 6.10 26.20
CA VAL A 1137 -51.11 4.82 25.84
C VAL A 1137 -51.02 4.53 24.32
N GLU A 1138 -50.44 3.36 24.02
CA GLU A 1138 -50.69 2.34 22.97
C GLU A 1138 -51.47 2.60 21.64
N THR A 1139 -51.32 1.58 20.78
CA THR A 1139 -52.21 1.11 19.67
C THR A 1139 -52.08 1.68 18.24
N HIS A 1140 -51.43 0.85 17.42
CA HIS A 1140 -51.89 0.27 16.14
C HIS A 1140 -52.63 1.11 15.08
N TRP A 1141 -52.15 0.99 13.83
CA TRP A 1141 -52.97 1.12 12.63
C TRP A 1141 -53.63 -0.21 12.24
N SER A 1142 -54.81 -0.14 11.62
CA SER A 1142 -55.56 -1.29 11.11
C SER A 1142 -56.08 -1.05 9.69
N MET A 1143 -56.24 -2.12 8.92
CA MET A 1143 -57.03 -2.12 7.68
C MET A 1143 -58.18 -3.13 7.80
N LYS A 1144 -59.33 -2.79 7.23
CA LYS A 1144 -60.61 -3.47 7.49
C LYS A 1144 -60.92 -4.57 6.46
N VAL A 1145 -61.58 -5.61 6.94
CA VAL A 1145 -62.29 -6.61 6.13
C VAL A 1145 -63.72 -6.12 5.84
N SER A 1146 -64.26 -6.45 4.66
CA SER A 1146 -65.67 -6.28 4.29
C SER A 1146 -66.48 -7.57 4.51
N THR A 1147 -67.71 -7.47 5.01
CA THR A 1147 -68.52 -8.61 5.48
C THR A 1147 -69.45 -9.22 4.42
N GLY A 1148 -69.76 -10.52 4.55
CA GLY A 1148 -70.64 -11.27 3.63
C GLY A 1148 -71.18 -12.60 4.20
N LYS A 1149 -72.25 -12.51 4.99
CA LYS A 1149 -73.20 -13.53 5.50
C LYS A 1149 -73.01 -15.05 5.22
N GLU A 1150 -73.12 -15.82 6.31
CA GLU A 1150 -74.00 -17.00 6.55
C GLU A 1150 -74.01 -18.19 5.56
N VAL A 1151 -73.69 -19.40 6.07
CA VAL A 1151 -74.64 -20.54 6.26
C VAL A 1151 -73.89 -21.81 6.73
N GLU A 1152 -74.39 -22.45 7.80
CA GLU A 1152 -74.02 -23.79 8.31
C GLU A 1152 -75.08 -24.83 7.86
N PRO A 1153 -74.95 -26.18 8.07
CA PRO A 1153 -73.88 -26.97 8.72
C PRO A 1153 -73.46 -28.26 7.96
N SER A 1154 -72.53 -29.07 8.51
CA SER A 1154 -72.84 -30.43 9.03
C SER A 1154 -71.66 -31.44 9.15
N LEU A 1155 -71.43 -31.91 10.39
CA LEU A 1155 -71.20 -33.31 10.80
C LEU A 1155 -70.21 -34.21 10.03
N LYS A 1156 -69.02 -34.50 10.63
CA LYS A 1156 -68.80 -35.75 11.42
C LYS A 1156 -67.46 -35.82 12.19
N LYS A 1157 -67.51 -36.61 13.27
CA LYS A 1157 -66.46 -37.13 14.19
C LYS A 1157 -65.90 -38.49 13.68
N PRO A 1158 -64.96 -39.22 14.35
CA PRO A 1158 -64.14 -38.92 15.57
C PRO A 1158 -62.63 -39.28 15.41
N ALA A 1159 -61.93 -39.43 16.55
CA ALA A 1159 -60.95 -40.51 16.86
C ALA A 1159 -59.50 -40.41 16.30
N GLU A 1160 -58.46 -40.87 17.02
CA GLU A 1160 -58.30 -41.22 18.45
C GLU A 1160 -56.79 -41.24 18.83
N ASP A 1161 -56.49 -41.37 20.13
CA ASP A 1161 -55.20 -41.73 20.77
C ASP A 1161 -53.95 -40.83 20.57
N GLY A 1162 -53.10 -40.62 21.58
CA GLY A 1162 -53.22 -41.00 23.00
C GLY A 1162 -51.97 -40.71 23.83
N GLU A 1163 -52.20 -40.31 25.10
CA GLU A 1163 -51.35 -40.45 26.32
C GLU A 1163 -49.89 -39.94 26.34
N GLY A 1164 -49.49 -39.24 27.42
CA GLY A 1164 -48.09 -38.82 27.63
C GLY A 1164 -47.86 -37.70 28.66
N ASP A 1165 -48.45 -37.80 29.86
CA ASP A 1165 -48.32 -36.78 30.92
C ASP A 1165 -46.87 -36.63 31.48
N GLY A 1166 -46.54 -35.46 32.02
CA GLY A 1166 -45.22 -35.17 32.60
C GLY A 1166 -45.11 -33.75 33.15
N ASP A 1167 -45.54 -33.55 34.41
CA ASP A 1167 -45.76 -32.24 35.03
C ASP A 1167 -44.51 -31.46 35.51
N ASP A 1168 -44.75 -30.15 35.69
CA ASP A 1168 -44.30 -29.27 36.79
C ASP A 1168 -42.84 -28.74 36.94
N LEU A 1169 -42.75 -27.42 36.69
CA LEU A 1169 -42.31 -26.35 37.63
C LEU A 1169 -40.81 -26.10 37.93
N ILE A 1170 -40.59 -24.89 38.50
CA ILE A 1170 -39.36 -24.30 39.08
C ILE A 1170 -38.29 -23.92 38.02
N SER A 1171 -38.03 -22.67 37.60
CA SER A 1171 -38.12 -21.28 38.14
C SER A 1171 -36.81 -20.68 38.70
N PHE A 1172 -36.40 -19.54 38.10
CA PHE A 1172 -35.21 -18.69 38.38
C PHE A 1172 -33.83 -19.35 38.16
N ASP A 1173 -32.78 -18.63 37.71
CA ASP A 1173 -32.63 -17.22 37.29
C ASP A 1173 -32.21 -17.12 35.81
#